data_AF-A0A090WMC7-F1
#
_entry.id   AF-A0A090WMC7-F1
#
_cell.length_a   1.000
_cell.length_b   1.000
_cell.length_c   1.000
_cell.angle_alpha   90.00
_cell.angle_beta   90.00
_cell.angle_gamma   90.00
#
_symmetry.space_group_name_H-M   'P 1'
#
loop_
_entity.id
_entity.type
_entity.pdbx_description
1 polymer ?
#
loop_
_entity_poly.entity_id
_entity_poly.type
_entity_poly.pdbx_seq_one_letter_code
_entity_poly.pdbx_strand_id
1 'polypeptide(L)'
;MSFFCCSCLFGQDYFPKNDGVKTTNTNYTAFTNAKIHVSSGQIINKGTLLIHNGKVISTGTNVSIPKNTKIINIEGKSIYPSFIDMYSDFGIEKPKAQPRSRSQAPQYDASRTGYYWNDHVMPENEALSKFNYDSKTAKALLDAGFGVVNTHIQDGIHRGTGALVALNTKEGNETRILKENSAQYLSFDRSATSRQAYPNSIMGSIALLRQLYNDAAWYKKGLSKTKDLSIEALNRNQDLIQIFEAGSKANALRADKIGDQFGIQYVILGGGDEYERIDEIKNTNAAFILPVNFKDAYDVENSFLTSSLALSDMRAWSQEPTNPKVLADNNISFALTTHTLKSPSEFKGKLMQAIKNGLSKEKALEALTLVPAQLLGQSTAIGTLNNGAYANFLITSGDIFEKKTKLYENWVQGQQHIVTNMNTIDIVGDYEFSVDNTTYKMTVEGDIKKLKSKITSETKTLGSKISYNNDWVQISMTTKDSTSQDFIRIVAHVENDAALKGKATLPNGNEISFSAKKSTKTEDDSEEKDKKDDDSKNSIASISYPNTAYGFKTLPKQETLLFKNATVWTNETDGILENTDVLIKNGKIVKIGKNLSDGKAQIIDATGKHLTAGIIDEHSHIATASVNEGGQNSSAEVSIEDVIDNEDIGIYRNLAGGVTSIQVLHGSATQLVDVRLL
;
A
#
# COMPACT_ATOMS: atom_id res chain seq x y z
N MET A 1 32.55 -58.65 3.42
CA MET A 1 32.13 -57.42 4.12
C MET A 1 32.92 -56.27 3.53
N SER A 2 32.48 -55.70 2.41
CA SER A 2 33.19 -54.57 1.77
C SER A 2 32.78 -53.27 2.46
N PHE A 3 33.72 -52.66 3.18
CA PHE A 3 33.58 -51.32 3.75
C PHE A 3 33.61 -50.30 2.60
N PHE A 4 32.45 -49.74 2.27
CA PHE A 4 32.36 -48.58 1.37
C PHE A 4 32.81 -47.35 2.17
N CYS A 5 34.07 -46.95 1.97
CA CYS A 5 34.61 -45.73 2.55
C CYS A 5 34.05 -44.54 1.75
N CYS A 6 33.03 -43.87 2.31
CA CYS A 6 32.43 -42.68 1.70
C CYS A 6 33.31 -41.47 2.03
N SER A 7 34.27 -41.16 1.16
CA SER A 7 35.10 -39.96 1.27
C SER A 7 34.27 -38.72 0.90
N CYS A 8 33.83 -37.96 1.91
CA CYS A 8 33.22 -36.65 1.67
C CYS A 8 34.34 -35.64 1.41
N LEU A 9 34.55 -35.29 0.13
CA LEU A 9 35.40 -34.17 -0.26
C LEU A 9 34.65 -32.87 0.04
N PHE A 10 35.07 -32.14 1.07
CA PHE A 10 34.59 -30.78 1.30
C PHE A 10 35.44 -29.82 0.45
N GLY A 11 34.82 -29.19 -0.55
CA GLY A 11 35.45 -28.12 -1.31
C GLY A 11 35.73 -26.90 -0.43
N GLN A 12 36.83 -26.19 -0.71
CA GLN A 12 37.12 -24.91 -0.07
C GLN A 12 36.04 -23.89 -0.44
N ASP A 13 35.61 -23.08 0.54
CA ASP A 13 34.72 -21.95 0.30
C ASP A 13 35.36 -20.99 -0.72
N TYR A 14 34.69 -20.78 -1.86
CA TYR A 14 35.29 -20.15 -3.04
C TYR A 14 35.23 -18.62 -3.00
N PHE A 15 34.62 -18.01 -1.99
CA PHE A 15 34.61 -16.56 -1.80
C PHE A 15 35.82 -16.13 -0.93
N PRO A 16 36.96 -15.75 -1.53
CA PRO A 16 38.09 -15.23 -0.78
C PRO A 16 37.71 -13.88 -0.15
N LYS A 17 38.06 -13.71 1.12
CA LYS A 17 37.98 -12.43 1.83
C LYS A 17 39.38 -12.03 2.26
N ASN A 18 39.77 -10.80 1.91
CA ASN A 18 41.10 -10.25 2.21
C ASN A 18 41.07 -9.28 3.41
N ASP A 19 39.90 -9.02 3.97
CA ASP A 19 39.66 -8.11 5.10
C ASP A 19 39.82 -8.81 6.47
N GLY A 20 39.96 -10.13 6.50
CA GLY A 20 40.25 -10.88 7.73
C GLY A 20 40.00 -12.38 7.63
N VAL A 21 40.21 -13.09 8.74
CA VAL A 21 39.87 -14.52 8.85
C VAL A 21 38.35 -14.68 8.93
N LYS A 22 37.77 -15.43 7.99
CA LYS A 22 36.33 -15.73 7.99
C LYS A 22 35.98 -16.55 9.24
N THR A 23 35.24 -15.95 10.17
CA THR A 23 34.68 -16.65 11.33
C THR A 23 33.18 -16.84 11.11
N THR A 24 32.73 -18.10 11.07
CA THR A 24 31.31 -18.43 10.95
C THR A 24 30.80 -18.88 12.31
N ASN A 25 29.85 -18.14 12.87
CA ASN A 25 29.16 -18.57 14.08
C ASN A 25 28.02 -19.50 13.69
N THR A 26 28.20 -20.80 13.91
CA THR A 26 27.21 -21.85 13.60
C THR A 26 26.42 -22.26 14.85
N ASN A 27 26.37 -21.43 15.89
CA ASN A 27 25.55 -21.73 17.06
C ASN A 27 24.06 -21.58 16.73
N TYR A 28 23.25 -22.42 17.36
CA TYR A 28 21.80 -22.24 17.39
C TYR A 28 21.47 -21.01 18.22
N THR A 29 20.34 -20.35 17.93
CA THR A 29 19.76 -19.31 18.81
C THR A 29 18.33 -19.69 19.16
N ALA A 30 18.01 -19.69 20.45
CA ALA A 30 16.67 -19.99 20.97
C ALA A 30 16.08 -18.76 21.67
N PHE A 31 14.91 -18.33 21.23
CA PHE A 31 14.10 -17.31 21.89
C PHE A 31 13.06 -18.00 22.75
N THR A 32 13.11 -17.81 24.06
CA THR A 32 12.30 -18.56 25.05
C THR A 32 11.28 -17.68 25.74
N ASN A 33 10.21 -18.29 26.26
CA ASN A 33 9.11 -17.66 27.02
C ASN A 33 8.33 -16.58 26.25
N ALA A 34 8.32 -16.64 24.92
CA ALA A 34 7.65 -15.66 24.09
C ALA A 34 6.18 -16.02 23.84
N LYS A 35 5.35 -15.02 23.50
CA LYS A 35 4.09 -15.24 22.79
C LYS A 35 4.38 -15.26 21.29
N ILE A 36 4.39 -16.42 20.66
CA ILE A 36 4.82 -16.58 19.25
C ILE A 36 3.59 -16.69 18.35
N HIS A 37 3.46 -15.74 17.42
CA HIS A 37 2.51 -15.81 16.32
C HIS A 37 3.21 -16.51 15.16
N VAL A 38 2.96 -17.81 14.98
CA VAL A 38 3.56 -18.60 13.89
C VAL A 38 2.96 -18.18 12.54
N SER A 39 1.67 -17.90 12.56
CA SER A 39 0.86 -17.30 11.50
C SER A 39 -0.26 -16.49 12.16
N SER A 40 -1.16 -15.89 11.37
CA SER A 40 -2.33 -15.16 11.89
C SER A 40 -3.24 -16.00 12.79
N GLY A 41 -3.44 -17.28 12.45
CA GLY A 41 -4.34 -18.18 13.17
C GLY A 41 -3.67 -19.09 14.19
N GLN A 42 -2.33 -19.10 14.28
CA GLN A 42 -1.58 -20.01 15.15
C GLN A 42 -0.70 -19.25 16.13
N ILE A 43 -1.10 -19.25 17.41
CA ILE A 43 -0.41 -18.58 18.51
C ILE A 43 0.07 -19.61 19.53
N ILE A 44 1.33 -19.49 19.94
CA ILE A 44 1.98 -20.33 20.95
C ILE A 44 2.37 -19.45 22.13
N ASN A 45 1.71 -19.65 23.28
CA ASN A 45 2.04 -18.94 24.52
C ASN A 45 3.19 -19.62 25.25
N LYS A 46 4.09 -18.84 25.84
CA LYS A 46 5.32 -19.33 26.51
C LYS A 46 6.11 -20.29 25.60
N GLY A 47 6.14 -19.97 24.31
CA GLY A 47 6.80 -20.76 23.29
C GLY A 47 8.30 -20.51 23.22
N THR A 48 8.97 -21.42 22.53
CA THR A 48 10.36 -21.32 22.12
C THR A 48 10.45 -21.31 20.59
N LEU A 49 11.17 -20.33 20.03
CA LEU A 49 11.56 -20.29 18.61
C LEU A 49 13.05 -20.61 18.51
N LEU A 50 13.40 -21.73 17.88
CA LEU A 50 14.77 -22.15 17.63
C LEU A 50 15.15 -21.87 16.18
N ILE A 51 16.21 -21.08 15.98
CA ILE A 51 16.74 -20.73 14.67
C ILE A 51 18.19 -21.19 14.51
N HIS A 52 18.58 -21.50 13.28
CA HIS A 52 19.95 -21.86 12.92
C HIS A 52 20.19 -21.60 11.43
N ASN A 53 21.36 -21.06 11.08
CA ASN A 53 21.75 -20.70 9.70
C ASN A 53 20.66 -19.95 8.93
N GLY A 54 20.06 -18.95 9.59
CA GLY A 54 19.03 -18.10 9.01
C GLY A 54 17.68 -18.76 8.75
N LYS A 55 17.44 -19.97 9.27
CA LYS A 55 16.17 -20.68 9.15
C LYS A 55 15.56 -21.00 10.51
N VAL A 56 14.24 -21.14 10.54
CA VAL A 56 13.49 -21.69 11.65
C VAL A 56 13.68 -23.21 11.67
N ILE A 57 14.15 -23.73 12.81
CA ILE A 57 14.35 -25.18 13.00
C ILE A 57 13.15 -25.80 13.70
N SER A 58 12.68 -25.14 14.75
CA SER A 58 11.55 -25.62 15.55
C SER A 58 10.85 -24.47 16.26
N THR A 59 9.52 -24.51 16.26
CA THR A 59 8.68 -23.57 17.01
C THR A 59 7.66 -24.35 17.85
N GLY A 60 7.60 -24.13 19.17
CA GLY A 60 6.74 -24.91 20.06
C GLY A 60 6.90 -24.58 21.54
N THR A 61 6.06 -25.16 22.39
CA THR A 61 6.22 -25.05 23.87
C THR A 61 7.33 -25.96 24.40
N ASN A 62 7.52 -27.13 23.78
CA ASN A 62 8.53 -28.13 24.17
C ASN A 62 9.56 -28.33 23.06
N VAL A 63 10.43 -27.35 22.84
CA VAL A 63 11.51 -27.43 21.85
C VAL A 63 12.77 -27.98 22.49
N SER A 64 13.34 -29.05 21.91
CA SER A 64 14.64 -29.56 22.33
C SER A 64 15.75 -28.60 21.92
N ILE A 65 16.40 -27.97 22.89
CA ILE A 65 17.47 -26.99 22.67
C ILE A 65 18.82 -27.71 22.61
N PRO A 66 19.56 -27.67 21.48
CA PRO A 66 20.88 -28.28 21.38
C PRO A 66 21.89 -27.66 22.37
N LYS A 67 22.94 -28.42 22.72
CA LYS A 67 24.06 -27.88 23.52
C LYS A 67 24.73 -26.70 22.79
N ASN A 68 25.25 -25.73 23.54
CA ASN A 68 25.88 -24.49 23.04
C ASN A 68 24.92 -23.55 22.25
N THR A 69 23.62 -23.67 22.46
CA THR A 69 22.63 -22.72 21.92
C THR A 69 22.72 -21.39 22.66
N LYS A 70 22.72 -20.27 21.92
CA LYS A 70 22.50 -18.94 22.49
C LYS A 70 21.04 -18.80 22.90
N ILE A 71 20.78 -18.74 24.20
CA ILE A 71 19.42 -18.59 24.73
C ILE A 71 19.15 -17.11 25.00
N ILE A 72 18.04 -16.61 24.47
CA ILE A 72 17.53 -15.26 24.71
C ILE A 72 16.14 -15.39 25.34
N ASN A 73 16.02 -15.00 26.61
CA ASN A 73 14.72 -14.97 27.27
C ASN A 73 13.99 -13.68 26.88
N ILE A 74 12.81 -13.81 26.28
CA ILE A 74 11.97 -12.68 25.88
C ILE A 74 10.59 -12.76 26.51
N GLU A 75 10.55 -13.17 27.78
CA GLU A 75 9.33 -13.17 28.59
C GLU A 75 8.62 -11.81 28.55
N GLY A 76 7.28 -11.88 28.49
CA GLY A 76 6.40 -10.71 28.34
C GLY A 76 6.39 -10.09 26.95
N LYS A 77 7.14 -10.62 25.97
CA LYS A 77 7.23 -10.10 24.59
C LYS A 77 6.55 -11.04 23.61
N SER A 78 6.23 -10.50 22.44
CA SER A 78 5.61 -11.26 21.35
C SER A 78 6.56 -11.37 20.16
N ILE A 79 6.51 -12.51 19.45
CA ILE A 79 7.17 -12.73 18.17
C ILE A 79 6.10 -12.77 17.06
N TYR A 80 6.33 -12.06 15.96
CA TYR A 80 5.51 -12.11 14.74
C TYR A 80 6.38 -12.43 13.52
N PRO A 81 5.85 -12.98 12.42
CA PRO A 81 6.60 -13.01 11.17
C PRO A 81 6.87 -11.58 10.69
N SER A 82 8.03 -11.35 10.08
CA SER A 82 8.38 -10.05 9.50
C SER A 82 7.53 -9.79 8.25
N PHE A 83 7.19 -8.52 8.01
CA PHE A 83 6.30 -8.15 6.92
C PHE A 83 6.97 -8.31 5.55
N ILE A 84 6.13 -8.51 4.53
CA ILE A 84 6.53 -8.66 3.13
C ILE A 84 5.85 -7.55 2.33
N ASP A 85 6.63 -6.73 1.63
CA ASP A 85 6.08 -5.79 0.66
C ASP A 85 6.14 -6.41 -0.74
N MET A 86 4.97 -6.72 -1.33
CA MET A 86 4.89 -7.39 -2.64
C MET A 86 5.08 -6.44 -3.83
N TYR A 87 5.07 -5.12 -3.61
CA TYR A 87 5.18 -4.12 -4.67
C TYR A 87 6.11 -2.97 -4.26
N SER A 88 7.38 -3.04 -4.67
CA SER A 88 8.41 -2.08 -4.26
C SER A 88 9.32 -1.67 -5.41
N ASP A 89 9.95 -0.51 -5.30
CA ASP A 89 11.07 -0.06 -6.13
C ASP A 89 12.42 -0.16 -5.37
N PHE A 90 12.45 -0.90 -4.25
CA PHE A 90 13.63 -1.01 -3.40
C PHE A 90 14.90 -1.42 -4.18
N GLY A 91 15.93 -0.60 -4.09
CA GLY A 91 17.22 -0.84 -4.73
C GLY A 91 17.20 -0.69 -6.26
N ILE A 92 16.11 -0.18 -6.84
CA ILE A 92 16.00 0.14 -8.26
C ILE A 92 15.92 1.66 -8.40
N GLU A 93 16.76 2.23 -9.28
CA GLU A 93 16.71 3.67 -9.53
C GLU A 93 15.42 4.05 -10.26
N LYS A 94 14.76 5.13 -9.79
CA LYS A 94 13.56 5.64 -10.45
C LYS A 94 13.89 6.09 -11.88
N PRO A 95 13.08 5.71 -12.87
CA PRO A 95 13.25 6.16 -14.25
C PRO A 95 13.23 7.68 -14.35
N LYS A 96 14.22 8.27 -15.03
CA LYS A 96 14.31 9.72 -15.22
C LYS A 96 13.70 10.09 -16.56
N ALA A 97 12.73 11.00 -16.53
CA ALA A 97 12.10 11.51 -17.73
C ALA A 97 13.15 12.20 -18.63
N GLN A 98 13.13 11.86 -19.93
CA GLN A 98 13.96 12.57 -20.91
C GLN A 98 13.47 14.01 -21.06
N PRO A 99 14.35 15.02 -20.99
CA PRO A 99 13.94 16.42 -21.15
C PRO A 99 13.33 16.63 -22.53
N ARG A 100 12.07 17.09 -22.57
CA ARG A 100 11.37 17.41 -23.81
C ARG A 100 11.71 18.84 -24.24
N SER A 101 12.45 19.01 -25.32
CA SER A 101 12.58 20.31 -25.99
C SER A 101 11.36 20.57 -26.87
N ARG A 102 10.83 21.81 -26.84
CA ARG A 102 9.72 22.25 -27.72
C ARG A 102 10.07 22.16 -29.22
N SER A 103 11.35 22.14 -29.56
CA SER A 103 11.83 22.05 -30.94
C SER A 103 12.05 20.62 -31.44
N GLN A 104 11.85 19.61 -30.60
CA GLN A 104 12.19 18.23 -30.94
C GLN A 104 10.99 17.50 -31.56
N ALA A 105 11.18 16.92 -32.75
CA ALA A 105 10.15 16.17 -33.43
C ALA A 105 9.66 14.95 -32.60
N PRO A 106 8.37 14.56 -32.73
CA PRO A 106 7.86 13.33 -32.14
C PRO A 106 8.60 12.12 -32.70
N GLN A 107 8.90 11.16 -31.83
CA GLN A 107 9.45 9.86 -32.22
C GLN A 107 8.27 8.92 -32.50
N TYR A 108 8.13 8.39 -33.71
CA TYR A 108 7.07 7.42 -34.04
C TYR A 108 7.60 5.99 -34.01
N ASP A 109 8.80 5.78 -34.56
CA ASP A 109 9.44 4.46 -34.59
C ASP A 109 10.05 4.07 -33.24
N ALA A 110 10.21 2.76 -33.03
CA ALA A 110 10.98 2.24 -31.90
C ALA A 110 12.44 2.72 -31.98
N SER A 111 13.04 3.01 -30.83
CA SER A 111 14.46 3.31 -30.73
C SER A 111 15.33 2.05 -30.61
N ARG A 112 14.72 0.89 -30.35
CA ARG A 112 15.41 -0.38 -30.06
C ARG A 112 15.22 -1.38 -31.20
N THR A 113 16.32 -1.91 -31.73
CA THR A 113 16.31 -2.94 -32.80
C THR A 113 16.30 -4.35 -32.20
N GLY A 114 15.46 -5.24 -32.74
CA GLY A 114 15.36 -6.66 -32.31
C GLY A 114 14.43 -6.91 -31.12
N TYR A 115 13.74 -5.85 -30.66
CA TYR A 115 12.73 -5.87 -29.60
C TYR A 115 11.37 -5.54 -30.21
N TYR A 116 10.33 -5.54 -29.37
CA TYR A 116 9.00 -5.14 -29.81
C TYR A 116 9.00 -3.74 -30.42
N TRP A 117 8.13 -3.51 -31.40
CA TRP A 117 8.05 -2.24 -32.14
C TRP A 117 7.63 -1.03 -31.28
N ASN A 118 7.29 -1.27 -30.01
CA ASN A 118 6.98 -0.24 -29.03
C ASN A 118 7.96 -0.24 -27.85
N ASP A 119 8.61 0.88 -27.60
CA ASP A 119 9.59 1.10 -26.53
C ASP A 119 8.98 1.12 -25.12
N HIS A 120 7.65 1.17 -25.00
CA HIS A 120 6.95 1.05 -23.71
C HIS A 120 6.69 -0.42 -23.32
N VAL A 121 7.03 -1.39 -24.19
CA VAL A 121 6.91 -2.83 -23.94
C VAL A 121 8.31 -3.42 -23.75
N MET A 122 8.64 -3.76 -22.51
CA MET A 122 9.98 -4.25 -22.13
C MET A 122 9.92 -5.51 -21.22
N PRO A 123 9.25 -6.60 -21.65
CA PRO A 123 9.18 -7.86 -20.91
C PRO A 123 10.55 -8.49 -20.64
N GLU A 124 11.56 -8.15 -21.43
CA GLU A 124 12.94 -8.63 -21.29
C GLU A 124 13.71 -7.95 -20.15
N ASN A 125 13.20 -6.85 -19.58
CA ASN A 125 13.85 -6.23 -18.43
C ASN A 125 13.84 -7.19 -17.23
N GLU A 126 14.96 -7.28 -16.53
CA GLU A 126 15.10 -8.06 -15.30
C GLU A 126 15.49 -7.12 -14.17
N ALA A 127 14.68 -7.02 -13.12
CA ALA A 127 14.94 -6.10 -12.01
C ALA A 127 16.31 -6.35 -11.36
N LEU A 128 16.72 -7.62 -11.23
CA LEU A 128 18.01 -7.98 -10.65
C LEU A 128 19.20 -7.35 -11.40
N SER A 129 19.10 -7.17 -12.71
CA SER A 129 20.17 -6.57 -13.52
C SER A 129 20.41 -5.08 -13.20
N LYS A 130 19.40 -4.39 -12.64
CA LYS A 130 19.46 -2.98 -12.25
C LYS A 130 19.46 -2.79 -10.72
N PHE A 131 19.52 -3.88 -9.97
CA PHE A 131 19.40 -3.87 -8.52
C PHE A 131 20.71 -3.47 -7.84
N ASN A 132 20.59 -2.49 -6.93
CA ASN A 132 21.64 -2.09 -6.02
C ASN A 132 21.10 -1.98 -4.59
N TYR A 133 21.72 -2.69 -3.64
CA TYR A 133 21.20 -2.76 -2.28
C TYR A 133 21.41 -1.43 -1.53
N ASP A 134 20.31 -0.72 -1.24
CA ASP A 134 20.33 0.51 -0.44
C ASP A 134 20.14 0.21 1.05
N SER A 135 21.23 0.27 1.81
CA SER A 135 21.22 0.02 3.25
C SER A 135 20.40 1.04 4.05
N LYS A 136 20.28 2.29 3.58
CA LYS A 136 19.52 3.34 4.27
C LYS A 136 18.02 3.07 4.13
N THR A 137 17.56 2.78 2.92
CA THR A 137 16.16 2.44 2.65
C THR A 137 15.78 1.11 3.29
N ALA A 138 16.67 0.11 3.27
CA ALA A 138 16.47 -1.16 3.97
C ALA A 138 16.26 -0.94 5.47
N LYS A 139 17.06 -0.09 6.11
CA LYS A 139 16.88 0.26 7.52
C LYS A 139 15.50 0.90 7.80
N ALA A 140 15.05 1.81 6.94
CA ALA A 140 13.74 2.44 7.10
C ALA A 140 12.58 1.43 7.00
N LEU A 141 12.68 0.48 6.06
CA LEU A 141 11.71 -0.61 5.91
C LEU A 141 11.77 -1.61 7.08
N LEU A 142 12.97 -1.96 7.56
CA LEU A 142 13.16 -2.80 8.74
C LEU A 142 12.56 -2.17 10.00
N ASP A 143 12.76 -0.86 10.18
CA ASP A 143 12.18 -0.07 11.29
C ASP A 143 10.64 -0.01 11.20
N ALA A 144 10.07 -0.13 10.00
CA ALA A 144 8.63 -0.24 9.76
C ALA A 144 8.09 -1.68 9.90
N GLY A 145 8.97 -2.68 10.09
CA GLY A 145 8.61 -4.09 10.29
C GLY A 145 8.71 -4.98 9.06
N PHE A 146 9.17 -4.47 7.92
CA PHE A 146 9.38 -5.27 6.71
C PHE A 146 10.72 -5.98 6.75
N GLY A 147 10.75 -7.25 6.34
CA GLY A 147 11.96 -8.06 6.25
C GLY A 147 12.26 -8.54 4.84
N VAL A 148 11.26 -8.55 3.96
CA VAL A 148 11.37 -8.99 2.57
C VAL A 148 10.57 -8.04 1.68
N VAL A 149 11.09 -7.78 0.49
CA VAL A 149 10.42 -6.97 -0.54
C VAL A 149 10.47 -7.67 -1.88
N ASN A 150 9.44 -7.51 -2.69
CA ASN A 150 9.45 -7.86 -4.09
C ASN A 150 9.63 -6.58 -4.92
N THR A 151 10.82 -6.42 -5.48
CA THR A 151 11.24 -5.18 -6.16
C THR A 151 11.19 -5.33 -7.68
N HIS A 152 10.80 -4.28 -8.39
CA HIS A 152 10.75 -4.27 -9.84
C HIS A 152 11.06 -2.89 -10.43
N ILE A 153 11.24 -2.88 -11.74
CA ILE A 153 11.39 -1.65 -12.52
C ILE A 153 9.99 -1.07 -12.75
N GLN A 154 9.75 0.16 -12.30
CA GLN A 154 8.48 0.88 -12.50
C GLN A 154 8.54 1.77 -13.75
N ASP A 155 8.80 1.18 -14.92
CA ASP A 155 8.87 1.90 -16.20
C ASP A 155 8.22 1.12 -17.34
N GLY A 156 7.20 1.70 -17.98
CA GLY A 156 6.56 1.12 -19.17
C GLY A 156 5.25 0.38 -18.91
N ILE A 157 4.59 0.01 -20.01
CA ILE A 157 3.30 -0.69 -20.04
C ILE A 157 3.54 -2.17 -19.71
N HIS A 158 4.61 -2.74 -20.23
CA HIS A 158 5.14 -4.03 -19.80
C HIS A 158 6.56 -3.83 -19.30
N ARG A 159 6.83 -4.21 -18.05
CA ARG A 159 8.01 -3.75 -17.29
C ARG A 159 9.04 -4.85 -17.03
N GLY A 160 8.77 -6.07 -17.47
CA GLY A 160 9.63 -7.23 -17.25
C GLY A 160 9.45 -7.87 -15.88
N THR A 161 10.50 -8.53 -15.38
CA THR A 161 10.45 -9.33 -14.16
C THR A 161 10.94 -8.57 -12.92
N GLY A 162 10.34 -8.86 -11.77
CA GLY A 162 10.83 -8.40 -10.46
C GLY A 162 11.69 -9.43 -9.73
N ALA A 163 12.36 -9.03 -8.67
CA ALA A 163 13.18 -9.88 -7.81
C ALA A 163 12.69 -9.86 -6.35
N LEU A 164 12.72 -11.02 -5.70
CA LEU A 164 12.38 -11.17 -4.29
C LEU A 164 13.64 -11.06 -3.43
N VAL A 165 13.68 -10.09 -2.54
CA VAL A 165 14.89 -9.68 -1.81
C VAL A 165 14.64 -9.59 -0.31
N ALA A 166 15.50 -10.22 0.49
CA ALA A 166 15.55 -10.06 1.93
C ALA A 166 16.33 -8.79 2.31
N LEU A 167 15.82 -8.02 3.27
CA LEU A 167 16.42 -6.78 3.77
C LEU A 167 17.57 -7.01 4.78
N ASN A 168 18.35 -8.08 4.58
CA ASN A 168 19.48 -8.43 5.44
C ASN A 168 20.62 -7.41 5.25
N THR A 169 20.94 -6.60 6.26
CA THR A 169 21.94 -5.53 6.14
C THR A 169 23.40 -5.97 6.29
N LYS A 170 23.67 -7.24 6.66
CA LYS A 170 25.02 -7.70 7.04
C LYS A 170 25.71 -8.57 5.98
N GLU A 171 24.96 -9.40 5.28
CA GLU A 171 25.48 -10.35 4.28
C GLU A 171 25.31 -9.79 2.86
N GLY A 172 25.92 -10.37 1.83
CA GLY A 172 25.82 -9.85 0.46
C GLY A 172 24.63 -10.41 -0.33
N ASN A 173 24.58 -10.09 -1.63
CA ASN A 173 23.50 -10.52 -2.51
C ASN A 173 23.43 -12.04 -2.68
N GLU A 174 24.52 -12.77 -2.41
CA GLU A 174 24.58 -14.23 -2.36
C GLU A 174 23.62 -14.85 -1.33
N THR A 175 23.12 -14.06 -0.38
CA THR A 175 22.13 -14.47 0.62
C THR A 175 20.79 -13.73 0.49
N ARG A 176 20.83 -12.44 0.13
CA ARG A 176 19.66 -11.56 0.10
C ARG A 176 18.70 -11.88 -1.03
N ILE A 177 19.20 -12.33 -2.18
CA ILE A 177 18.34 -12.62 -3.34
C ILE A 177 17.67 -13.98 -3.12
N LEU A 178 16.36 -13.97 -2.85
CA LEU A 178 15.58 -15.17 -2.59
C LEU A 178 15.04 -15.78 -3.88
N LYS A 179 14.69 -14.95 -4.86
CA LYS A 179 14.20 -15.36 -6.18
C LYS A 179 14.51 -14.27 -7.21
N GLU A 180 15.18 -14.64 -8.29
CA GLU A 180 15.62 -13.67 -9.32
C GLU A 180 14.45 -13.18 -10.19
N ASN A 181 13.58 -14.09 -10.65
CA ASN A 181 12.40 -13.82 -11.46
C ASN A 181 11.15 -14.20 -10.65
N SER A 182 10.64 -13.25 -9.88
CA SER A 182 9.55 -13.45 -8.91
C SER A 182 8.16 -13.39 -9.52
N ALA A 183 7.92 -12.37 -10.34
CA ALA A 183 6.66 -12.00 -10.98
C ALA A 183 6.97 -11.12 -12.21
N GLN A 184 6.00 -10.99 -13.10
CA GLN A 184 6.03 -10.11 -14.27
C GLN A 184 5.09 -8.92 -14.07
N TYR A 185 5.54 -7.72 -14.45
CA TYR A 185 4.87 -6.46 -14.08
C TYR A 185 4.34 -5.70 -15.29
N LEU A 186 3.14 -5.16 -15.16
CA LEU A 186 2.43 -4.40 -16.19
C LEU A 186 1.79 -3.14 -15.61
N SER A 187 1.47 -2.18 -16.47
CA SER A 187 0.70 -0.99 -16.11
C SER A 187 0.05 -0.36 -17.35
N PHE A 188 -0.80 0.64 -17.16
CA PHE A 188 -1.24 1.49 -18.28
C PHE A 188 -0.28 2.65 -18.59
N ASP A 189 0.73 2.85 -17.74
CA ASP A 189 1.65 3.98 -17.85
C ASP A 189 2.76 3.73 -18.85
N ARG A 190 3.07 4.76 -19.61
CA ARG A 190 4.18 4.75 -20.57
C ARG A 190 5.51 4.81 -19.85
N SER A 191 6.54 4.35 -20.55
CA SER A 191 7.91 4.56 -20.08
C SER A 191 8.24 6.05 -20.03
N ALA A 192 8.79 6.50 -18.90
CA ALA A 192 9.32 7.84 -18.72
C ALA A 192 10.61 8.06 -19.53
N THR A 193 11.33 6.99 -19.84
CA THR A 193 12.61 7.04 -20.57
C THR A 193 12.44 7.04 -22.09
N SER A 194 11.30 6.55 -22.60
CA SER A 194 10.97 6.59 -24.03
C SER A 194 10.23 7.86 -24.44
N ARG A 195 10.58 8.36 -25.63
CA ARG A 195 9.90 9.49 -26.29
C ARG A 195 8.91 9.06 -27.37
N GLN A 196 8.79 7.76 -27.64
CA GLN A 196 7.90 7.23 -28.67
C GLN A 196 6.48 7.72 -28.45
N ALA A 197 5.81 8.25 -29.48
CA ALA A 197 4.55 8.97 -29.35
C ALA A 197 3.39 8.08 -28.90
N TYR A 198 3.27 6.90 -29.50
CA TYR A 198 2.24 5.91 -29.20
C TYR A 198 2.62 5.01 -28.02
N PRO A 199 1.68 4.72 -27.10
CA PRO A 199 0.33 5.30 -27.01
C PRO A 199 0.37 6.67 -26.35
N ASN A 200 -0.62 7.54 -26.58
CA ASN A 200 -0.76 8.81 -25.85
C ASN A 200 -2.00 8.88 -24.95
N SER A 201 -2.74 7.78 -24.87
CA SER A 201 -3.96 7.62 -24.09
C SER A 201 -4.02 6.26 -23.40
N ILE A 202 -4.92 6.11 -22.42
CA ILE A 202 -5.19 4.81 -21.80
C ILE A 202 -5.82 3.82 -22.79
N MET A 203 -6.71 4.25 -23.70
CA MET A 203 -7.23 3.35 -24.74
C MET A 203 -6.11 2.83 -25.65
N GLY A 204 -5.12 3.67 -25.95
CA GLY A 204 -3.92 3.28 -26.67
C GLY A 204 -3.07 2.26 -25.90
N SER A 205 -2.89 2.45 -24.59
CA SER A 205 -2.21 1.44 -23.75
C SER A 205 -2.96 0.10 -23.74
N ILE A 206 -4.29 0.12 -23.67
CA ILE A 206 -5.15 -1.07 -23.75
C ILE A 206 -5.00 -1.76 -25.11
N ALA A 207 -5.11 -0.99 -26.20
CA ALA A 207 -4.92 -1.44 -27.56
C ALA A 207 -3.54 -2.10 -27.77
N LEU A 208 -2.48 -1.45 -27.30
CA LEU A 208 -1.12 -1.96 -27.38
C LEU A 208 -0.95 -3.29 -26.63
N LEU A 209 -1.55 -3.43 -25.44
CA LEU A 209 -1.55 -4.70 -24.70
C LEU A 209 -2.28 -5.80 -25.46
N ARG A 210 -3.46 -5.52 -26.03
CA ARG A 210 -4.20 -6.49 -26.87
C ARG A 210 -3.37 -6.92 -28.07
N GLN A 211 -2.77 -5.95 -28.76
CA GLN A 211 -1.91 -6.22 -29.92
C GLN A 211 -0.71 -7.07 -29.51
N LEU A 212 -0.05 -6.75 -28.39
CA LEU A 212 1.06 -7.52 -27.86
C LEU A 212 0.69 -8.99 -27.60
N TYR A 213 -0.47 -9.26 -26.98
CA TYR A 213 -0.89 -10.64 -26.73
C TYR A 213 -1.27 -11.39 -28.01
N ASN A 214 -1.92 -10.73 -28.96
CA ASN A 214 -2.19 -11.30 -30.28
C ASN A 214 -0.90 -11.64 -31.03
N ASP A 215 0.07 -10.72 -31.02
CA ASP A 215 1.38 -10.92 -31.63
C ASP A 215 2.14 -12.05 -30.94
N ALA A 216 2.09 -12.14 -29.61
CA ALA A 216 2.73 -13.20 -28.85
C ALA A 216 2.13 -14.58 -29.19
N ALA A 217 0.81 -14.68 -29.29
CA ALA A 217 0.12 -15.90 -29.70
C ALA A 217 0.44 -16.28 -31.15
N TRP A 218 0.53 -15.30 -32.05
CA TRP A 218 0.95 -15.49 -33.44
C TRP A 218 2.41 -15.96 -33.55
N TYR A 219 3.31 -15.34 -32.79
CA TYR A 219 4.72 -15.67 -32.72
C TYR A 219 4.95 -17.09 -32.18
N LYS A 220 4.24 -17.49 -31.12
CA LYS A 220 4.31 -18.82 -30.51
C LYS A 220 3.94 -19.95 -31.49
N LYS A 221 3.17 -19.65 -32.55
CA LYS A 221 2.84 -20.59 -33.64
C LYS A 221 3.95 -20.72 -34.69
N GLY A 222 5.08 -20.03 -34.54
CA GLY A 222 6.20 -20.07 -35.49
C GLY A 222 5.92 -19.35 -36.82
N LEU A 223 4.94 -18.44 -36.84
CA LEU A 223 4.52 -17.74 -38.06
C LEU A 223 5.38 -16.50 -38.37
N SER A 224 6.20 -16.05 -37.41
CA SER A 224 7.12 -14.95 -37.61
C SER A 224 8.36 -15.38 -38.41
N LYS A 225 8.76 -14.55 -39.36
CA LYS A 225 10.03 -14.69 -40.10
C LYS A 225 11.21 -14.05 -39.36
N THR A 226 10.93 -13.19 -38.39
CA THR A 226 11.93 -12.42 -37.65
C THR A 226 11.90 -12.77 -36.17
N LYS A 227 13.06 -12.66 -35.52
CA LYS A 227 13.21 -12.84 -34.08
C LYS A 227 12.81 -11.56 -33.34
N ASP A 228 12.03 -11.69 -32.27
CA ASP A 228 11.63 -10.58 -31.40
C ASP A 228 11.93 -10.96 -29.94
N LEU A 229 12.92 -10.29 -29.35
CA LEU A 229 13.41 -10.60 -28.01
C LEU A 229 12.39 -10.27 -26.91
N SER A 230 11.53 -9.28 -27.15
CA SER A 230 10.49 -8.91 -26.19
C SER A 230 9.37 -9.94 -26.19
N ILE A 231 8.91 -10.39 -27.37
CA ILE A 231 7.90 -11.46 -27.43
C ILE A 231 8.45 -12.79 -26.88
N GLU A 232 9.72 -13.12 -27.13
CA GLU A 232 10.37 -14.29 -26.51
C GLU A 232 10.41 -14.19 -24.98
N ALA A 233 10.74 -13.02 -24.44
CA ALA A 233 10.72 -12.78 -23.00
C ALA A 233 9.31 -12.87 -22.42
N LEU A 234 8.31 -12.26 -23.07
CA LEU A 234 6.91 -12.32 -22.65
C LEU A 234 6.42 -13.77 -22.56
N ASN A 235 6.68 -14.57 -23.60
CA ASN A 235 6.30 -15.98 -23.64
C ASN A 235 7.04 -16.84 -22.61
N ARG A 236 8.32 -16.54 -22.33
CA ARG A 236 9.11 -17.19 -21.28
C ARG A 236 8.59 -16.89 -19.88
N ASN A 237 8.07 -15.68 -19.68
CA ASN A 237 7.61 -15.20 -18.39
C ASN A 237 6.10 -15.40 -18.16
N GLN A 238 5.37 -16.00 -19.11
CA GLN A 238 3.90 -16.14 -19.05
C GLN A 238 3.40 -16.92 -17.83
N ASP A 239 4.22 -17.85 -17.32
CA ASP A 239 3.89 -18.71 -16.16
C ASP A 239 4.26 -18.05 -14.82
N LEU A 240 4.91 -16.89 -14.84
CA LEU A 240 5.10 -16.08 -13.64
C LEU A 240 3.77 -15.44 -13.23
N ILE A 241 3.68 -15.06 -11.96
CA ILE A 241 2.58 -14.23 -11.47
C ILE A 241 2.57 -12.92 -12.26
N GLN A 242 1.41 -12.53 -12.79
CA GLN A 242 1.25 -11.31 -13.55
C GLN A 242 0.69 -10.22 -12.63
N ILE A 243 1.48 -9.19 -12.33
CA ILE A 243 1.08 -8.09 -11.44
C ILE A 243 0.79 -6.85 -12.30
N PHE A 244 -0.42 -6.31 -12.18
CA PHE A 244 -0.87 -5.16 -12.97
C PHE A 244 -1.09 -3.93 -12.08
N GLU A 245 -0.36 -2.84 -12.34
CA GLU A 245 -0.58 -1.54 -11.70
C GLU A 245 -1.74 -0.82 -12.37
N ALA A 246 -2.92 -0.89 -11.74
CA ALA A 246 -4.13 -0.24 -12.20
C ALA A 246 -4.32 1.16 -11.56
N GLY A 247 -4.04 1.28 -10.26
CA GLY A 247 -4.06 2.54 -9.52
C GLY A 247 -5.44 3.18 -9.32
N SER A 248 -6.54 2.51 -9.71
CA SER A 248 -7.92 2.91 -9.43
C SER A 248 -8.89 1.75 -9.64
N LYS A 249 -10.08 1.84 -9.03
CA LYS A 249 -11.19 0.88 -9.22
C LYS A 249 -11.58 0.71 -10.70
N ALA A 250 -11.60 1.79 -11.48
CA ALA A 250 -11.98 1.76 -12.89
C ALA A 250 -10.92 1.04 -13.73
N ASN A 251 -9.64 1.33 -13.49
CA ASN A 251 -8.55 0.67 -14.19
C ASN A 251 -8.39 -0.79 -13.77
N ALA A 252 -8.74 -1.16 -12.54
CA ALA A 252 -8.73 -2.55 -12.10
C ALA A 252 -9.68 -3.38 -12.97
N LEU A 253 -10.91 -2.90 -13.20
CA LEU A 253 -11.88 -3.55 -14.08
C LEU A 253 -11.43 -3.58 -15.55
N ARG A 254 -10.74 -2.53 -16.02
CA ARG A 254 -10.14 -2.51 -17.37
C ARG A 254 -9.05 -3.55 -17.52
N ALA A 255 -8.15 -3.65 -16.55
CA ALA A 255 -7.06 -4.63 -16.55
C ALA A 255 -7.62 -6.07 -16.50
N ASP A 256 -8.62 -6.31 -15.65
CA ASP A 256 -9.33 -7.59 -15.56
C ASP A 256 -9.99 -7.99 -16.88
N LYS A 257 -10.75 -7.07 -17.52
CA LYS A 257 -11.36 -7.30 -18.83
C LYS A 257 -10.34 -7.70 -19.90
N ILE A 258 -9.15 -7.09 -19.89
CA ILE A 258 -8.05 -7.48 -20.80
C ILE A 258 -7.52 -8.87 -20.42
N GLY A 259 -7.34 -9.13 -19.13
CA GLY A 259 -6.91 -10.44 -18.64
C GLY A 259 -7.83 -11.56 -19.13
N ASP A 260 -9.13 -11.41 -18.93
CA ASP A 260 -10.16 -12.35 -19.36
C ASP A 260 -10.14 -12.63 -20.87
N GLN A 261 -9.93 -11.59 -21.69
CA GLN A 261 -9.84 -11.73 -23.15
C GLN A 261 -8.71 -12.67 -23.59
N PHE A 262 -7.63 -12.76 -22.81
CA PHE A 262 -6.46 -13.58 -23.13
C PHE A 262 -6.22 -14.72 -22.13
N GLY A 263 -7.14 -14.96 -21.19
CA GLY A 263 -7.03 -16.00 -20.17
C GLY A 263 -5.90 -15.77 -19.15
N ILE A 264 -5.61 -14.51 -18.83
CA ILE A 264 -4.57 -14.11 -17.88
C ILE A 264 -5.24 -13.60 -16.59
N GLN A 265 -5.02 -14.29 -15.47
CA GLN A 265 -5.45 -13.80 -14.16
C GLN A 265 -4.38 -12.86 -13.59
N TYR A 266 -4.68 -11.56 -13.52
CA TYR A 266 -3.79 -10.60 -12.88
C TYR A 266 -3.96 -10.60 -11.35
N VAL A 267 -2.86 -10.32 -10.66
CA VAL A 267 -2.87 -9.72 -9.32
C VAL A 267 -2.84 -8.20 -9.52
N ILE A 268 -3.82 -7.49 -8.99
CA ILE A 268 -4.02 -6.07 -9.31
C ILE A 268 -3.53 -5.19 -8.16
N LEU A 269 -2.61 -4.27 -8.45
CA LEU A 269 -2.33 -3.15 -7.55
C LEU A 269 -3.44 -2.10 -7.71
N GLY A 270 -4.27 -2.01 -6.68
CA GLY A 270 -5.44 -1.14 -6.61
C GLY A 270 -5.11 0.32 -6.36
N GLY A 271 -6.14 1.18 -6.42
CA GLY A 271 -6.07 2.60 -6.08
C GLY A 271 -6.42 2.93 -4.64
N GLY A 272 -7.03 1.99 -3.90
CA GLY A 272 -7.57 2.26 -2.56
C GLY A 272 -9.04 2.70 -2.55
N ASP A 273 -9.70 2.69 -3.71
CA ASP A 273 -11.08 3.10 -3.96
C ASP A 273 -12.00 1.93 -4.37
N GLU A 274 -11.53 0.68 -4.23
CA GLU A 274 -12.25 -0.53 -4.67
C GLU A 274 -13.59 -0.73 -3.95
N TYR A 275 -13.70 -0.28 -2.70
CA TYR A 275 -14.91 -0.35 -1.89
C TYR A 275 -16.15 0.26 -2.56
N GLU A 276 -15.97 1.22 -3.48
CA GLU A 276 -17.09 1.87 -4.17
C GLU A 276 -17.79 0.96 -5.18
N ARG A 277 -17.07 -0.04 -5.72
CA ARG A 277 -17.57 -0.99 -6.74
C ARG A 277 -17.31 -2.43 -6.34
N ILE A 278 -17.47 -2.73 -5.05
CA ILE A 278 -17.04 -4.01 -4.46
C ILE A 278 -17.64 -5.25 -5.13
N ASP A 279 -18.89 -5.20 -5.59
CA ASP A 279 -19.53 -6.32 -6.29
C ASP A 279 -18.83 -6.65 -7.62
N GLU A 280 -18.43 -5.62 -8.36
CA GLU A 280 -17.72 -5.78 -9.64
C GLU A 280 -16.27 -6.21 -9.39
N ILE A 281 -15.61 -5.61 -8.39
CA ILE A 281 -14.27 -6.00 -7.96
C ILE A 281 -14.23 -7.46 -7.52
N LYS A 282 -15.25 -7.94 -6.80
CA LYS A 282 -15.38 -9.36 -6.42
C LYS A 282 -15.50 -10.27 -7.64
N ASN A 283 -16.24 -9.85 -8.66
CA ASN A 283 -16.47 -10.64 -9.87
C ASN A 283 -15.22 -10.80 -10.75
N THR A 284 -14.19 -9.96 -10.57
CA THR A 284 -12.87 -10.13 -11.22
C THR A 284 -12.16 -11.41 -10.78
N ASN A 285 -12.51 -11.94 -9.59
CA ASN A 285 -11.77 -13.03 -8.91
C ASN A 285 -10.27 -12.76 -8.72
N ALA A 286 -9.81 -11.52 -8.95
CA ALA A 286 -8.42 -11.14 -8.79
C ALA A 286 -8.03 -11.03 -7.31
N ALA A 287 -6.76 -11.30 -7.03
CA ALA A 287 -6.15 -10.89 -5.78
C ALA A 287 -5.65 -9.45 -5.90
N PHE A 288 -5.69 -8.69 -4.81
CA PHE A 288 -5.34 -7.27 -4.79
C PHE A 288 -4.08 -6.98 -3.98
N ILE A 289 -3.31 -5.98 -4.41
CA ILE A 289 -2.29 -5.32 -3.60
C ILE A 289 -2.83 -3.93 -3.29
N LEU A 290 -2.99 -3.59 -2.01
CA LEU A 290 -3.62 -2.34 -1.59
C LEU A 290 -2.59 -1.36 -1.01
N PRO A 291 -2.46 -0.15 -1.58
CA PRO A 291 -1.71 0.92 -0.92
C PRO A 291 -2.47 1.38 0.32
N VAL A 292 -1.78 1.50 1.45
CA VAL A 292 -2.35 2.07 2.69
C VAL A 292 -2.04 3.54 2.83
N ASN A 293 -2.41 4.33 1.82
CA ASN A 293 -2.14 5.77 1.79
C ASN A 293 -3.44 6.57 1.69
N PHE A 294 -4.15 6.67 2.81
CA PHE A 294 -5.42 7.38 2.88
C PHE A 294 -5.23 8.90 2.93
N LYS A 295 -6.21 9.65 2.44
CA LYS A 295 -6.25 11.13 2.53
C LYS A 295 -6.05 11.61 3.98
N ASP A 296 -5.27 12.68 4.12
CA ASP A 296 -5.11 13.37 5.40
C ASP A 296 -6.35 14.20 5.72
N ALA A 297 -6.53 14.57 7.00
CA ALA A 297 -7.64 15.43 7.39
C ALA A 297 -7.52 16.81 6.73
N TYR A 298 -8.63 17.30 6.17
CA TYR A 298 -8.71 18.62 5.57
C TYR A 298 -8.70 19.72 6.64
N ASP A 299 -7.98 20.81 6.37
CA ASP A 299 -8.04 22.02 7.19
C ASP A 299 -9.34 22.79 6.89
N VAL A 300 -10.31 22.65 7.79
CA VAL A 300 -11.61 23.32 7.74
C VAL A 300 -11.65 24.62 8.55
N GLU A 301 -10.54 25.03 9.18
CA GLU A 301 -10.45 26.32 9.88
C GLU A 301 -10.32 27.46 8.87
N ASN A 302 -9.75 27.18 7.70
CA ASN A 302 -9.65 28.12 6.61
C ASN A 302 -10.93 28.12 5.75
N SER A 303 -11.75 29.17 5.89
CA SER A 303 -12.99 29.34 5.11
C SER A 303 -12.77 29.36 3.59
N PHE A 304 -11.61 29.82 3.10
CA PHE A 304 -11.31 29.85 1.67
C PHE A 304 -11.06 28.44 1.14
N LEU A 305 -10.24 27.64 1.84
CA LEU A 305 -9.99 26.24 1.48
C LEU A 305 -11.26 25.39 1.62
N THR A 306 -12.09 25.68 2.62
CA THR A 306 -13.37 24.99 2.81
C THR A 306 -14.35 25.24 1.66
N SER A 307 -14.33 26.44 1.07
CA SER A 307 -15.23 26.79 -0.04
C SER A 307 -14.96 26.04 -1.34
N SER A 308 -13.73 25.52 -1.51
CA SER A 308 -13.33 24.69 -2.65
C SER A 308 -13.36 23.19 -2.35
N LEU A 309 -13.65 22.78 -1.12
CA LEU A 309 -13.68 21.37 -0.73
C LEU A 309 -14.94 20.68 -1.29
N ALA A 310 -14.74 19.68 -2.14
CA ALA A 310 -15.85 18.90 -2.70
C ALA A 310 -16.40 17.89 -1.68
N LEU A 311 -17.70 17.60 -1.74
CA LEU A 311 -18.31 16.58 -0.89
C LEU A 311 -17.74 15.17 -1.17
N SER A 312 -17.36 14.90 -2.42
CA SER A 312 -16.67 13.66 -2.80
C SER A 312 -15.32 13.49 -2.08
N ASP A 313 -14.58 14.58 -1.89
CA ASP A 313 -13.31 14.57 -1.17
C ASP A 313 -13.50 14.23 0.32
N MET A 314 -14.51 14.84 0.95
CA MET A 314 -14.85 14.53 2.34
C MET A 314 -15.31 13.08 2.52
N ARG A 315 -16.06 12.54 1.55
CA ARG A 315 -16.47 11.13 1.56
C ARG A 315 -15.27 10.21 1.40
N ALA A 316 -14.40 10.46 0.42
CA ALA A 316 -13.19 9.68 0.21
C ALA A 316 -12.32 9.65 1.47
N TRP A 317 -12.07 10.81 2.11
CA TRP A 317 -11.37 10.86 3.39
C TRP A 317 -12.01 10.00 4.49
N SER A 318 -13.35 9.99 4.58
CA SER A 318 -14.07 9.17 5.55
C SER A 318 -14.10 7.67 5.20
N GLN A 319 -14.03 7.30 3.93
CA GLN A 319 -14.34 5.97 3.44
C GLN A 319 -13.11 5.16 3.03
N GLU A 320 -12.07 5.78 2.46
CA GLU A 320 -10.82 5.12 2.04
C GLU A 320 -10.21 4.18 3.10
N PRO A 321 -10.15 4.54 4.40
CA PRO A 321 -9.62 3.63 5.42
C PRO A 321 -10.42 2.34 5.61
N THR A 322 -11.67 2.29 5.14
CA THR A 322 -12.52 1.10 5.20
C THR A 322 -12.23 0.11 4.07
N ASN A 323 -11.48 0.50 3.05
CA ASN A 323 -11.25 -0.32 1.86
C ASN A 323 -10.73 -1.74 2.19
N PRO A 324 -9.67 -1.91 3.02
CA PRO A 324 -9.21 -3.25 3.39
C PRO A 324 -10.26 -4.08 4.13
N LYS A 325 -11.11 -3.43 4.95
CA LYS A 325 -12.21 -4.11 5.63
C LYS A 325 -13.24 -4.62 4.62
N VAL A 326 -13.65 -3.78 3.68
CA VAL A 326 -14.68 -4.11 2.70
C VAL A 326 -14.24 -5.29 1.82
N LEU A 327 -12.95 -5.34 1.43
CA LEU A 327 -12.39 -6.48 0.71
C LEU A 327 -12.36 -7.74 1.58
N ALA A 328 -11.96 -7.62 2.86
CA ALA A 328 -11.95 -8.75 3.79
C ALA A 328 -13.36 -9.35 4.01
N ASP A 329 -14.37 -8.50 4.24
CA ASP A 329 -15.77 -8.92 4.45
C ASP A 329 -16.35 -9.63 3.20
N ASN A 330 -15.83 -9.31 2.02
CA ASN A 330 -16.24 -9.91 0.75
C ASN A 330 -15.39 -11.11 0.31
N ASN A 331 -14.47 -11.57 1.17
CA ASN A 331 -13.55 -12.69 0.92
C ASN A 331 -12.62 -12.49 -0.28
N ILE A 332 -12.23 -11.24 -0.56
CA ILE A 332 -11.25 -10.93 -1.60
C ILE A 332 -9.85 -11.03 -0.99
N SER A 333 -8.96 -11.78 -1.64
CA SER A 333 -7.57 -11.94 -1.18
C SER A 333 -6.80 -10.65 -1.43
N PHE A 334 -6.11 -10.12 -0.42
CA PHE A 334 -5.28 -8.93 -0.60
C PHE A 334 -4.00 -8.92 0.24
N ALA A 335 -2.97 -8.26 -0.30
CA ALA A 335 -1.77 -7.86 0.40
C ALA A 335 -1.74 -6.34 0.62
N LEU A 336 -1.03 -5.87 1.65
CA LEU A 336 -0.83 -4.44 1.91
C LEU A 336 0.58 -4.04 1.50
N THR A 337 0.73 -2.84 0.93
CA THR A 337 2.03 -2.32 0.45
C THR A 337 2.34 -0.92 0.99
N THR A 338 3.63 -0.59 1.09
CA THR A 338 4.10 0.77 1.35
C THR A 338 4.06 1.67 0.12
N HIS A 339 3.74 1.12 -1.06
CA HIS A 339 3.64 1.88 -2.30
C HIS A 339 2.72 3.10 -2.14
N THR A 340 3.06 4.20 -2.83
CA THR A 340 2.48 5.56 -2.73
C THR A 340 2.75 6.34 -1.44
N LEU A 341 3.24 5.71 -0.36
CA LEU A 341 3.63 6.46 0.84
C LEU A 341 4.86 7.33 0.58
N LYS A 342 4.92 8.48 1.24
CA LYS A 342 6.10 9.37 1.20
C LYS A 342 7.28 8.76 1.93
N SER A 343 7.02 7.96 2.97
CA SER A 343 8.03 7.29 3.77
C SER A 343 7.51 5.99 4.39
N PRO A 344 8.36 4.95 4.57
CA PRO A 344 7.96 3.74 5.28
C PRO A 344 7.49 3.98 6.72
N SER A 345 7.93 5.07 7.37
CA SER A 345 7.53 5.39 8.75
C SER A 345 6.05 5.75 8.91
N GLU A 346 5.36 6.16 7.84
CA GLU A 346 3.93 6.47 7.87
C GLU A 346 3.07 5.20 7.87
N PHE A 347 3.63 4.07 7.43
CA PHE A 347 2.91 2.81 7.21
C PHE A 347 2.12 2.37 8.45
N LYS A 348 2.77 2.33 9.63
CA LYS A 348 2.11 1.92 10.87
C LYS A 348 0.92 2.82 11.22
N GLY A 349 1.05 4.13 11.03
CA GLY A 349 -0.03 5.09 11.32
C GLY A 349 -1.25 4.86 10.44
N LYS A 350 -1.03 4.72 9.13
CA LYS A 350 -2.11 4.47 8.16
C LYS A 350 -2.74 3.08 8.35
N LEU A 351 -1.94 2.04 8.60
CA LEU A 351 -2.48 0.71 8.92
C LEU A 351 -3.38 0.72 10.16
N MET A 352 -2.95 1.41 11.22
CA MET A 352 -3.76 1.57 12.43
C MET A 352 -5.09 2.30 12.15
N GLN A 353 -5.10 3.24 11.19
CA GLN A 353 -6.33 3.89 10.73
C GLN A 353 -7.28 2.87 10.08
N ALA A 354 -6.80 1.96 9.24
CA ALA A 354 -7.63 0.89 8.66
C ALA A 354 -8.19 -0.06 9.73
N ILE A 355 -7.39 -0.42 10.73
CA ILE A 355 -7.82 -1.28 11.86
C ILE A 355 -8.87 -0.56 12.71
N LYS A 356 -8.68 0.73 13.01
CA LYS A 356 -9.68 1.55 13.72
C LYS A 356 -11.01 1.61 12.95
N ASN A 357 -10.96 1.55 11.62
CA ASN A 357 -12.13 1.51 10.73
C ASN A 357 -12.63 0.09 10.42
N GLY A 358 -12.18 -0.90 11.19
CA GLY A 358 -12.79 -2.23 11.30
C GLY A 358 -12.12 -3.35 10.51
N LEU A 359 -10.94 -3.13 9.94
CA LEU A 359 -10.08 -4.23 9.51
C LEU A 359 -9.63 -5.03 10.75
N SER A 360 -9.85 -6.35 10.75
CA SER A 360 -9.38 -7.20 11.85
C SER A 360 -7.85 -7.28 11.89
N LYS A 361 -7.28 -7.40 13.10
CA LYS A 361 -5.83 -7.53 13.30
C LYS A 361 -5.27 -8.80 12.65
N GLU A 362 -6.05 -9.87 12.67
CA GLU A 362 -5.73 -11.14 12.05
C GLU A 362 -5.58 -10.98 10.52
N LYS A 363 -6.57 -10.32 9.87
CA LYS A 363 -6.50 -10.05 8.43
C LYS A 363 -5.39 -9.07 8.07
N ALA A 364 -5.14 -8.06 8.89
CA ALA A 364 -4.00 -7.17 8.72
C ALA A 364 -2.67 -7.93 8.74
N LEU A 365 -2.49 -8.87 9.68
CA LEU A 365 -1.29 -9.69 9.75
C LEU A 365 -1.18 -10.62 8.53
N GLU A 366 -2.27 -11.28 8.12
CA GLU A 366 -2.30 -12.13 6.92
C GLU A 366 -1.87 -11.35 5.67
N ALA A 367 -2.44 -10.17 5.46
CA ALA A 367 -2.17 -9.31 4.31
C ALA A 367 -0.73 -8.76 4.28
N LEU A 368 -0.01 -8.80 5.41
CA LEU A 368 1.40 -8.41 5.52
C LEU A 368 2.37 -9.57 5.49
N THR A 369 1.89 -10.82 5.62
CA THR A 369 2.76 -11.98 5.82
C THR A 369 2.35 -13.15 4.92
N LEU A 370 1.32 -13.90 5.30
CA LEU A 370 0.93 -15.12 4.62
C LEU A 370 0.43 -14.88 3.19
N VAL A 371 -0.43 -13.88 2.97
CA VAL A 371 -1.04 -13.61 1.65
C VAL A 371 0.02 -13.22 0.61
N PRO A 372 0.90 -12.21 0.83
CA PRO A 372 1.93 -11.90 -0.16
C PRO A 372 2.88 -13.09 -0.40
N ALA A 373 3.19 -13.89 0.63
CA ALA A 373 3.99 -15.10 0.45
C ALA A 373 3.28 -16.17 -0.42
N GLN A 374 1.97 -16.35 -0.25
CA GLN A 374 1.16 -17.25 -1.07
C GLN A 374 1.06 -16.76 -2.51
N LEU A 375 0.77 -15.47 -2.72
CA LEU A 375 0.67 -14.87 -4.05
C LEU A 375 1.99 -14.97 -4.81
N LEU A 376 3.13 -14.87 -4.12
CA LEU A 376 4.47 -15.05 -4.71
C LEU A 376 4.90 -16.52 -4.90
N GLY A 377 4.09 -17.48 -4.43
CA GLY A 377 4.43 -18.90 -4.43
C GLY A 377 5.63 -19.23 -3.52
N GLN A 378 5.77 -18.53 -2.40
CA GLN A 378 6.89 -18.63 -1.45
C GLN A 378 6.45 -18.87 0.01
N SER A 379 5.21 -19.31 0.24
CA SER A 379 4.63 -19.51 1.59
C SER A 379 5.37 -20.55 2.46
N THR A 380 6.14 -21.45 1.85
CA THR A 380 7.00 -22.40 2.59
C THR A 380 8.31 -21.77 3.07
N ALA A 381 8.74 -20.68 2.44
CA ALA A 381 10.02 -20.03 2.70
C ALA A 381 9.87 -18.76 3.54
N ILE A 382 8.80 -17.99 3.36
CA ILE A 382 8.58 -16.70 4.02
C ILE A 382 7.12 -16.53 4.47
N GLY A 383 6.84 -15.51 5.28
CA GLY A 383 5.48 -15.14 5.70
C GLY A 383 4.93 -15.96 6.88
N THR A 384 5.65 -16.96 7.35
CA THR A 384 5.31 -17.76 8.54
C THR A 384 6.57 -18.15 9.33
N LEU A 385 6.40 -18.62 10.57
CA LEU A 385 7.48 -19.17 11.41
C LEU A 385 7.40 -20.70 11.52
N ASN A 386 7.02 -21.35 10.42
CA ASN A 386 7.02 -22.79 10.28
C ASN A 386 8.45 -23.32 10.15
N ASN A 387 8.65 -24.59 10.53
CA ASN A 387 9.95 -25.25 10.42
C ASN A 387 10.41 -25.25 8.95
N GLY A 388 11.67 -24.86 8.72
CA GLY A 388 12.28 -24.76 7.40
C GLY A 388 12.16 -23.38 6.73
N ALA A 389 11.24 -22.52 7.17
CA ALA A 389 11.12 -21.15 6.68
C ALA A 389 12.35 -20.31 7.05
N TYR A 390 12.61 -19.24 6.31
CA TYR A 390 13.61 -18.24 6.70
C TYR A 390 13.21 -17.62 8.05
N ALA A 391 14.21 -17.39 8.90
CA ALA A 391 14.04 -16.77 10.21
C ALA A 391 13.82 -15.26 10.06
N ASN A 392 12.64 -14.89 9.54
CA ASN A 392 12.17 -13.54 9.31
C ASN A 392 11.09 -13.21 10.34
N PHE A 393 11.43 -12.50 11.42
CA PHE A 393 10.49 -12.26 12.52
C PHE A 393 10.74 -10.93 13.25
N LEU A 394 9.70 -10.44 13.91
CA LEU A 394 9.69 -9.23 14.73
C LEU A 394 9.63 -9.60 16.20
N ILE A 395 10.26 -8.80 17.06
CA ILE A 395 10.08 -8.88 18.52
C ILE A 395 9.44 -7.58 19.00
N THR A 396 8.30 -7.68 19.66
CA THR A 396 7.50 -6.53 20.12
C THR A 396 7.19 -6.60 21.61
N SER A 397 6.89 -5.46 22.22
CA SER A 397 6.47 -5.37 23.63
C SER A 397 5.09 -5.97 23.91
N GLY A 398 4.33 -6.31 22.87
CA GLY A 398 2.95 -6.78 22.97
C GLY A 398 2.33 -6.97 21.59
N ASP A 399 1.01 -6.78 21.49
CA ASP A 399 0.29 -6.83 20.20
C ASP A 399 0.81 -5.76 19.24
N ILE A 400 1.26 -6.18 18.05
CA ILE A 400 1.94 -5.30 17.08
C ILE A 400 1.04 -4.18 16.56
N PHE A 401 -0.27 -4.36 16.58
CA PHE A 401 -1.27 -3.39 16.14
C PHE A 401 -1.92 -2.65 17.30
N GLU A 402 -1.13 -2.37 18.34
CA GLU A 402 -1.51 -1.46 19.42
C GLU A 402 -0.69 -0.17 19.35
N LYS A 403 -1.35 0.96 19.62
CA LYS A 403 -0.73 2.30 19.55
C LYS A 403 0.50 2.41 20.45
N LYS A 404 0.44 1.81 21.65
CA LYS A 404 1.51 1.84 22.66
C LYS A 404 2.60 0.77 22.45
N THR A 405 2.42 -0.19 21.52
CA THR A 405 3.39 -1.27 21.33
C THR A 405 4.67 -0.77 20.67
N LYS A 406 5.80 -1.10 21.29
CA LYS A 406 7.15 -0.83 20.80
C LYS A 406 7.64 -2.03 19.97
N LEU A 407 8.16 -1.75 18.78
CA LEU A 407 8.93 -2.72 17.98
C LEU A 407 10.37 -2.67 18.46
N TYR A 408 10.87 -3.78 19.00
CA TYR A 408 12.23 -3.87 19.50
C TYR A 408 13.20 -4.30 18.41
N GLU A 409 12.91 -5.40 17.73
CA GLU A 409 13.84 -6.00 16.79
C GLU A 409 13.12 -6.53 15.56
N ASN A 410 13.81 -6.49 14.43
CA ASN A 410 13.43 -7.15 13.19
C ASN A 410 14.57 -8.07 12.79
N TRP A 411 14.30 -9.36 12.70
CA TRP A 411 15.26 -10.39 12.33
C TRP A 411 14.98 -10.80 10.90
N VAL A 412 16.00 -10.81 10.05
CA VAL A 412 15.90 -11.21 8.65
C VAL A 412 16.95 -12.27 8.37
N GLN A 413 16.54 -13.44 7.93
CA GLN A 413 17.40 -14.62 7.77
C GLN A 413 18.24 -14.87 9.02
N GLY A 414 17.63 -14.73 10.20
CA GLY A 414 18.31 -14.92 11.48
C GLY A 414 19.33 -13.85 11.84
N GLN A 415 19.45 -12.78 11.07
CA GLN A 415 20.29 -11.62 11.38
C GLN A 415 19.47 -10.56 12.12
N GLN A 416 19.96 -10.18 13.30
CA GLN A 416 19.34 -9.17 14.16
C GLN A 416 19.52 -7.75 13.61
N HIS A 417 18.40 -7.02 13.48
CA HIS A 417 18.34 -5.56 13.38
C HIS A 417 17.60 -4.99 14.59
N ILE A 418 18.27 -4.10 15.33
CA ILE A 418 17.71 -3.48 16.53
C ILE A 418 16.99 -2.19 16.12
N VAL A 419 15.67 -2.18 16.25
CA VAL A 419 14.82 -1.01 16.04
C VAL A 419 14.82 -0.17 17.31
N THR A 420 14.48 -0.79 18.44
CA THR A 420 14.49 -0.18 19.77
C THR A 420 15.13 -1.17 20.72
N ASN A 421 16.10 -0.73 21.53
CA ASN A 421 16.77 -1.64 22.45
C ASN A 421 15.78 -2.12 23.54
N MET A 422 15.58 -3.43 23.64
CA MET A 422 14.63 -4.05 24.57
C MET A 422 15.11 -4.07 26.02
N ASN A 423 16.41 -3.84 26.24
CA ASN A 423 17.03 -3.80 27.57
C ASN A 423 17.14 -2.37 28.11
N THR A 424 16.75 -1.37 27.34
CA THR A 424 16.81 0.03 27.78
C THR A 424 15.80 0.27 28.89
N ILE A 425 16.28 0.80 30.01
CA ILE A 425 15.48 1.11 31.20
C ILE A 425 14.61 2.34 30.90
N ASP A 426 13.32 2.26 31.24
CA ASP A 426 12.40 3.37 31.01
C ASP A 426 12.53 4.46 32.09
N ILE A 427 13.21 5.54 31.71
CA ILE A 427 13.42 6.72 32.56
C ILE A 427 12.37 7.82 32.37
N VAL A 428 11.27 7.58 31.64
CA VAL A 428 10.17 8.55 31.52
C VAL A 428 9.42 8.65 32.84
N GLY A 429 9.27 9.86 33.37
CA GLY A 429 8.57 10.11 34.63
C GLY A 429 9.13 11.32 35.38
N ASP A 430 8.65 11.49 36.61
CA ASP A 430 9.04 12.59 37.48
C ASP A 430 10.19 12.19 38.41
N TYR A 431 11.09 13.13 38.63
CA TYR A 431 12.29 13.00 39.45
C TYR A 431 12.44 14.21 40.34
N GLU A 432 12.97 14.00 41.53
CA GLU A 432 13.42 15.06 42.42
C GLU A 432 14.90 14.86 42.73
N PHE A 433 15.66 15.95 42.67
CA PHE A 433 17.09 15.93 42.98
C PHE A 433 17.56 17.27 43.55
N SER A 434 18.68 17.25 44.26
CA SER A 434 19.31 18.45 44.81
C SER A 434 20.73 18.61 44.29
N VAL A 435 21.07 19.82 43.87
CA VAL A 435 22.42 20.22 43.41
C VAL A 435 22.75 21.55 44.09
N ASP A 436 23.91 21.63 44.74
CA ASP A 436 24.38 22.84 45.45
C ASP A 436 23.33 23.44 46.41
N ASN A 437 22.80 22.59 47.31
CA ASN A 437 21.74 22.91 48.28
C ASN A 437 20.43 23.47 47.69
N THR A 438 20.23 23.37 46.37
CA THR A 438 19.00 23.76 45.69
C THR A 438 18.27 22.52 45.21
N THR A 439 16.96 22.43 45.50
CA THR A 439 16.11 21.33 45.05
C THR A 439 15.46 21.65 43.71
N TYR A 440 15.42 20.64 42.84
CA TYR A 440 14.86 20.70 41.49
C TYR A 440 13.87 19.56 41.28
N LYS A 441 12.80 19.84 40.54
CA LYS A 441 11.87 18.83 40.03
C LYS A 441 12.06 18.69 38.53
N MET A 442 12.23 17.48 38.06
CA MET A 442 12.42 17.15 36.65
C MET A 442 11.34 16.18 36.17
N THR A 443 10.63 16.56 35.12
CA THR A 443 9.77 15.65 34.35
C THR A 443 10.50 15.26 33.08
N VAL A 444 10.69 13.96 32.87
CA VAL A 444 11.22 13.38 31.63
C VAL A 444 10.06 12.83 30.82
N GLU A 445 9.90 13.28 29.59
CA GLU A 445 8.76 12.95 28.72
C GLU A 445 9.21 12.64 27.27
N GLY A 446 8.37 11.91 26.53
CA GLY A 446 8.60 11.56 25.12
C GLY A 446 9.13 10.15 24.87
N ASP A 447 9.48 9.87 23.61
CA ASP A 447 10.09 8.59 23.22
C ASP A 447 11.53 8.50 23.73
N ILE A 448 11.97 7.32 24.15
CA ILE A 448 13.34 7.07 24.67
C ILE A 448 14.43 7.56 23.70
N LYS A 449 14.19 7.55 22.38
CA LYS A 449 15.13 8.08 21.36
C LYS A 449 15.16 9.61 21.27
N LYS A 450 14.11 10.29 21.76
CA LYS A 450 13.91 11.74 21.67
C LYS A 450 13.27 12.27 22.96
N LEU A 451 13.93 12.02 24.08
CA LEU A 451 13.48 12.50 25.38
C LEU A 451 13.52 14.02 25.45
N LYS A 452 12.57 14.56 26.20
CA LYS A 452 12.51 15.96 26.63
C LYS A 452 12.55 16.00 28.14
N SER A 453 13.21 17.03 28.66
CA SER A 453 13.23 17.32 30.09
C SER A 453 12.53 18.65 30.35
N LYS A 454 11.74 18.70 31.42
CA LYS A 454 11.22 19.93 32.00
C LYS A 454 11.73 20.00 33.44
N ILE A 455 12.61 20.97 33.70
CA ILE A 455 13.20 21.16 35.03
C ILE A 455 12.66 22.45 35.63
N THR A 456 12.23 22.37 36.88
CA THR A 456 11.70 23.48 37.65
C THR A 456 12.41 23.60 38.98
N SER A 457 12.58 24.84 39.43
CA SER A 457 13.00 25.17 40.80
C SER A 457 12.02 26.20 41.33
N GLU A 458 11.40 25.92 42.47
CA GLU A 458 10.27 26.69 43.03
C GLU A 458 9.13 26.80 42.00
N THR A 459 8.95 27.97 41.36
CA THR A 459 7.92 28.25 40.34
C THR A 459 8.47 28.56 38.95
N LYS A 460 9.81 28.61 38.79
CA LYS A 460 10.46 28.96 37.52
C LYS A 460 10.83 27.71 36.73
N THR A 461 10.51 27.71 35.43
CA THR A 461 10.96 26.67 34.49
C THR A 461 12.33 27.05 33.95
N LEU A 462 13.26 26.10 33.99
CA LEU A 462 14.64 26.26 33.54
C LEU A 462 14.80 25.68 32.14
N GLY A 463 15.64 26.33 31.32
CA GLY A 463 16.02 25.78 30.01
C GLY A 463 16.76 24.48 30.24
N SER A 464 16.30 23.38 29.64
CA SER A 464 16.94 22.08 29.83
C SER A 464 16.97 21.24 28.55
N LYS A 465 17.99 20.38 28.47
CA LYS A 465 18.16 19.38 27.41
C LYS A 465 18.61 18.08 28.05
N ILE A 466 18.03 16.97 27.62
CA ILE A 466 18.38 15.63 28.06
C ILE A 466 18.79 14.78 26.86
N SER A 467 19.78 13.91 27.05
CA SER A 467 20.09 12.80 26.16
C SER A 467 20.26 11.52 26.99
N TYR A 468 19.92 10.39 26.40
CA TYR A 468 20.00 9.09 27.05
C TYR A 468 20.57 8.06 26.07
N ASN A 469 21.68 7.42 26.42
CA ASN A 469 22.33 6.43 25.59
C ASN A 469 23.14 5.44 26.44
N ASN A 470 23.05 4.15 26.13
CA ASN A 470 23.80 3.06 26.80
C ASN A 470 23.72 3.15 28.34
N ASP A 471 22.52 3.38 28.87
CA ASP A 471 22.29 3.53 30.31
C ASP A 471 22.94 4.76 30.96
N TRP A 472 23.41 5.73 30.15
CA TRP A 472 23.91 7.03 30.59
C TRP A 472 22.97 8.16 30.18
N VAL A 473 22.54 8.93 31.16
CA VAL A 473 21.76 10.16 31.01
C VAL A 473 22.71 11.35 31.10
N GLN A 474 22.61 12.27 30.14
CA GLN A 474 23.24 13.57 30.19
C GLN A 474 22.17 14.65 30.22
N ILE A 475 22.23 15.54 31.21
CA ILE A 475 21.30 16.67 31.33
C ILE A 475 22.12 17.95 31.33
N SER A 476 21.68 18.93 30.55
CA SER A 476 22.18 20.30 30.62
C SER A 476 21.02 21.20 31.00
N MET A 477 21.18 22.03 32.02
CA MET A 477 20.14 22.93 32.52
C MET A 477 20.70 24.32 32.84
N THR A 478 19.90 25.36 32.66
CA THR A 478 20.26 26.73 33.08
C THR A 478 20.21 26.85 34.60
N THR A 479 20.98 27.77 35.16
CA THR A 479 20.90 28.12 36.59
C THR A 479 19.63 28.92 36.91
N LYS A 480 19.36 29.17 38.20
CA LYS A 480 18.22 29.98 38.68
C LYS A 480 18.34 31.45 38.26
N ASP A 481 19.55 31.94 38.06
CA ASP A 481 19.81 33.30 37.58
C ASP A 481 19.63 33.36 36.06
N SER A 482 18.55 33.98 35.62
CA SER A 482 18.26 34.15 34.20
C SER A 482 19.07 35.26 33.52
N THR A 483 19.91 35.99 34.27
CA THR A 483 20.74 37.09 33.74
C THR A 483 22.13 36.63 33.32
N SER A 484 22.61 35.48 33.81
CA SER A 484 23.84 34.82 33.35
C SER A 484 23.51 33.61 32.46
N GLN A 485 24.26 33.39 31.38
CA GLN A 485 24.11 32.21 30.51
C GLN A 485 24.86 30.99 31.07
N ASP A 486 24.66 30.70 32.35
CA ASP A 486 25.35 29.64 33.05
C ASP A 486 24.57 28.32 33.01
N PHE A 487 25.29 27.21 32.92
CA PHE A 487 24.71 25.87 32.81
C PHE A 487 25.27 24.92 33.86
N ILE A 488 24.39 24.09 34.42
CA ILE A 488 24.75 22.89 35.16
C ILE A 488 24.69 21.71 34.19
N ARG A 489 25.74 20.89 34.18
CA ARG A 489 25.82 19.68 33.35
C ARG A 489 25.84 18.45 34.24
N ILE A 490 24.94 17.52 34.02
CA ILE A 490 24.82 16.29 34.81
C ILE A 490 25.11 15.11 33.88
N VAL A 491 25.91 14.17 34.36
CA VAL A 491 26.15 12.87 33.73
C VAL A 491 25.86 11.79 34.76
N ALA A 492 24.86 10.95 34.50
CA ALA A 492 24.38 9.94 35.43
C ALA A 492 24.16 8.59 34.75
N HIS A 493 24.53 7.51 35.43
CA HIS A 493 24.18 6.15 35.05
C HIS A 493 22.78 5.79 35.58
N VAL A 494 22.01 5.04 34.80
CA VAL A 494 20.68 4.56 35.15
C VAL A 494 20.78 3.20 35.83
N GLU A 495 20.26 3.07 37.04
CA GLU A 495 20.14 1.80 37.75
C GLU A 495 18.81 1.10 37.41
N ASN A 496 18.71 -0.19 37.73
CA ASN A 496 17.56 -1.05 37.36
C ASN A 496 16.19 -0.54 37.86
N ASP A 497 16.16 0.27 38.92
CA ASP A 497 14.95 0.92 39.46
C ASP A 497 14.68 2.30 38.85
N ALA A 498 15.33 2.59 37.71
CA ALA A 498 15.35 3.88 37.04
C ALA A 498 15.92 5.03 37.89
N ALA A 499 16.66 4.74 38.98
CA ALA A 499 17.42 5.74 39.70
C ALA A 499 18.60 6.24 38.86
N LEU A 500 18.91 7.53 38.97
CA LEU A 500 20.02 8.18 38.28
C LEU A 500 21.12 8.44 39.31
N LYS A 501 22.35 8.00 39.04
CA LYS A 501 23.52 8.29 39.89
C LYS A 501 24.71 8.72 39.06
N GLY A 502 25.38 9.79 39.47
CA GLY A 502 26.58 10.24 38.80
C GLY A 502 27.09 11.56 39.36
N LYS A 503 27.42 12.50 38.47
CA LYS A 503 28.03 13.78 38.83
C LYS A 503 27.30 14.95 38.17
N ALA A 504 27.28 16.08 38.88
CA ALA A 504 26.88 17.38 38.35
C ALA A 504 28.09 18.33 38.35
N THR A 505 28.38 18.93 37.20
CA THR A 505 29.38 19.98 37.03
C THR A 505 28.68 21.34 37.10
N LEU A 506 29.08 22.16 38.07
CA LEU A 506 28.57 23.51 38.31
C LEU A 506 29.22 24.53 37.34
N PRO A 507 28.66 25.75 37.19
CA PRO A 507 29.23 26.77 36.30
C PRO A 507 30.69 27.16 36.62
N ASN A 508 31.08 27.07 37.89
CA ASN A 508 32.45 27.31 38.35
C ASN A 508 33.43 26.15 38.05
N GLY A 509 32.96 25.08 37.40
CA GLY A 509 33.75 23.90 37.07
C GLY A 509 33.84 22.85 38.18
N ASN A 510 33.29 23.12 39.37
CA ASN A 510 33.30 22.15 40.47
C ASN A 510 32.36 20.97 40.16
N GLU A 511 32.82 19.75 40.42
CA GLU A 511 32.01 18.54 40.33
C GLU A 511 31.45 18.17 41.71
N ILE A 512 30.15 17.90 41.77
CA ILE A 512 29.49 17.33 42.94
C ILE A 512 28.81 16.02 42.59
N SER A 513 28.58 15.16 43.59
CA SER A 513 27.80 13.93 43.40
C SER A 513 26.34 14.25 43.08
N PHE A 514 25.77 13.52 42.13
CA PHE A 514 24.38 13.65 41.70
C PHE A 514 23.64 12.34 41.95
N SER A 515 22.44 12.44 42.52
CA SER A 515 21.49 11.33 42.56
C SER A 515 20.07 11.85 42.40
N ALA A 516 19.27 11.14 41.62
CA ALA A 516 17.84 11.37 41.48
C ALA A 516 17.12 10.02 41.53
N LYS A 517 16.03 9.95 42.29
CA LYS A 517 15.15 8.78 42.28
C LYS A 517 13.85 9.14 41.58
N LYS A 518 13.33 8.22 40.78
CA LYS A 518 12.02 8.37 40.15
C LYS A 518 10.96 8.45 41.25
N SER A 519 10.17 9.51 41.25
CA SER A 519 9.11 9.70 42.21
C SER A 519 8.02 8.66 41.97
N THR A 520 7.64 7.93 43.03
CA THR A 520 6.44 7.08 43.01
C THR A 520 5.22 8.00 43.12
N LYS A 521 4.57 8.30 42.00
CA LYS A 521 3.20 8.83 42.06
C LYS A 521 2.26 7.72 42.52
N THR A 522 1.58 7.92 43.65
CA THR A 522 0.25 7.32 43.89
C THR A 522 -0.68 7.79 42.77
N GLU A 523 -1.52 6.89 42.26
CA GLU A 523 -2.35 7.03 41.05
C GLU A 523 -3.34 8.21 41.02
N ASP A 524 -3.34 9.14 41.98
CA ASP A 524 -4.41 10.12 42.16
C ASP A 524 -4.12 11.58 41.75
N ASP A 525 -2.95 11.93 41.18
CA ASP A 525 -2.66 13.33 40.81
C ASP A 525 -1.90 13.51 39.47
N SER A 526 -2.07 12.56 38.54
CA SER A 526 -1.93 12.90 37.12
C SER A 526 -3.31 13.23 36.57
N GLU A 527 -3.66 14.51 36.59
CA GLU A 527 -4.37 15.07 35.43
C GLU A 527 -3.43 14.89 34.23
N GLU A 528 -3.40 13.67 33.69
CA GLU A 528 -3.26 13.49 32.26
C GLU A 528 -4.30 14.45 31.67
N LYS A 529 -3.82 15.54 31.07
CA LYS A 529 -4.45 16.00 29.84
C LYS A 529 -4.25 14.87 28.83
N ASP A 530 -4.96 13.78 29.04
CA ASP A 530 -5.65 13.11 27.97
C ASP A 530 -6.37 14.24 27.25
N LYS A 531 -5.74 14.73 26.17
CA LYS A 531 -6.54 14.96 24.99
C LYS A 531 -7.33 13.67 24.88
N LYS A 532 -8.60 13.70 25.29
CA LYS A 532 -9.58 12.72 24.86
C LYS A 532 -9.24 12.52 23.39
N ASP A 533 -8.63 11.38 23.07
CA ASP A 533 -8.79 10.83 21.75
C ASP A 533 -10.31 10.76 21.68
N ASP A 534 -10.89 11.74 20.98
CA ASP A 534 -12.32 11.80 20.77
C ASP A 534 -12.61 10.54 19.96
N ASP A 535 -12.90 9.46 20.69
CA ASP A 535 -13.44 8.22 20.19
C ASP A 535 -14.93 8.43 19.86
N SER A 536 -15.29 9.64 19.44
CA SER A 536 -16.33 9.79 18.45
C SER A 536 -15.90 8.92 17.27
N LYS A 537 -16.50 7.74 17.17
CA LYS A 537 -16.53 6.97 15.93
C LYS A 537 -17.07 7.94 14.89
N ASN A 538 -16.19 8.59 14.13
CA ASN A 538 -16.59 9.36 12.97
C ASN A 538 -17.51 8.45 12.17
N SER A 539 -18.78 8.83 12.06
CA SER A 539 -19.76 8.01 11.35
C SER A 539 -19.30 7.93 9.91
N ILE A 540 -18.85 6.75 9.48
CA ILE A 540 -18.40 6.51 8.12
C ILE A 540 -19.56 6.89 7.19
N ALA A 541 -19.32 7.78 6.24
CA ALA A 541 -20.32 8.16 5.27
C ALA A 541 -20.78 6.93 4.46
N SER A 542 -22.09 6.75 4.27
CA SER A 542 -22.61 5.69 3.41
C SER A 542 -22.15 5.88 1.97
N ILE A 543 -21.82 4.79 1.28
CA ILE A 543 -21.55 4.80 -0.17
C ILE A 543 -22.80 5.28 -0.91
N SER A 544 -22.61 6.14 -1.91
CA SER A 544 -23.66 6.50 -2.87
C SER A 544 -23.35 5.97 -4.27
N TYR A 545 -24.34 5.97 -5.14
CA TYR A 545 -24.25 5.44 -6.50
C TYR A 545 -24.67 6.52 -7.51
N PRO A 546 -23.73 7.10 -8.28
CA PRO A 546 -22.27 7.03 -8.12
C PRO A 546 -21.81 7.66 -6.79
N ASN A 547 -20.56 7.43 -6.35
CA ASN A 547 -20.08 7.92 -5.04
C ASN A 547 -19.72 9.43 -5.04
N THR A 548 -20.53 10.25 -5.71
CA THR A 548 -20.35 11.70 -5.89
C THR A 548 -21.43 12.48 -5.15
N ALA A 549 -21.31 13.81 -5.09
CA ALA A 549 -22.13 14.68 -4.24
C ALA A 549 -23.65 14.41 -4.29
N TYR A 550 -24.19 14.08 -5.48
CA TYR A 550 -25.62 13.85 -5.72
C TYR A 550 -25.98 12.39 -6.05
N GLY A 551 -25.14 11.43 -5.65
CA GLY A 551 -25.41 10.00 -5.86
C GLY A 551 -26.62 9.48 -5.08
N PHE A 552 -27.24 8.42 -5.60
CA PHE A 552 -28.34 7.73 -4.93
C PHE A 552 -27.85 6.87 -3.76
N LYS A 553 -28.68 6.70 -2.72
CA LYS A 553 -28.35 5.83 -1.57
C LYS A 553 -28.33 4.34 -1.91
N THR A 554 -29.05 3.97 -2.97
CA THR A 554 -29.15 2.61 -3.49
C THR A 554 -29.18 2.68 -5.00
N LEU A 555 -28.70 1.64 -5.67
CA LEU A 555 -28.82 1.53 -7.12
C LEU A 555 -30.29 1.70 -7.57
N PRO A 556 -30.57 2.59 -8.55
CA PRO A 556 -31.91 2.76 -9.10
C PRO A 556 -32.45 1.44 -9.65
N LYS A 557 -33.74 1.16 -9.41
CA LYS A 557 -34.43 -0.03 -9.93
C LYS A 557 -35.40 0.41 -11.02
N GLN A 558 -35.63 -0.45 -12.00
CA GLN A 558 -36.65 -0.19 -13.01
C GLN A 558 -38.05 -0.20 -12.37
N GLU A 559 -38.84 0.81 -12.72
CA GLU A 559 -40.19 0.99 -12.18
C GLU A 559 -41.26 0.74 -13.25
N THR A 560 -42.49 0.50 -12.79
CA THR A 560 -43.67 0.55 -13.65
C THR A 560 -44.31 1.93 -13.47
N LEU A 561 -44.40 2.71 -14.55
CA LEU A 561 -44.88 4.09 -14.52
C LEU A 561 -46.10 4.23 -15.43
N LEU A 562 -47.11 4.97 -14.97
CA LEU A 562 -48.30 5.30 -15.76
C LEU A 562 -48.48 6.81 -15.79
N PHE A 563 -48.12 7.44 -16.91
CA PHE A 563 -48.39 8.84 -17.16
C PHE A 563 -49.85 8.99 -17.57
N LYS A 564 -50.57 9.93 -16.95
CA LYS A 564 -52.00 10.18 -17.15
C LYS A 564 -52.23 11.53 -17.81
N ASN A 565 -53.16 11.59 -18.77
CA ASN A 565 -53.63 12.84 -19.38
C ASN A 565 -52.53 13.73 -20.01
N ALA A 566 -51.48 13.14 -20.56
CA ALA A 566 -50.43 13.88 -21.26
C ALA A 566 -50.87 14.28 -22.68
N THR A 567 -50.25 15.33 -23.21
CA THR A 567 -50.19 15.57 -24.66
C THR A 567 -48.99 14.81 -25.23
N VAL A 568 -49.25 13.68 -25.89
CA VAL A 568 -48.21 12.74 -26.34
C VAL A 568 -47.84 13.01 -27.80
N TRP A 569 -46.58 13.31 -28.04
CA TRP A 569 -45.99 13.45 -29.37
C TRP A 569 -45.44 12.10 -29.81
N THR A 570 -46.15 11.42 -30.72
CA THR A 570 -45.74 10.09 -31.19
C THR A 570 -44.59 10.15 -32.19
N ASN A 571 -44.45 11.29 -32.90
CA ASN A 571 -43.57 11.45 -34.08
C ASN A 571 -43.85 10.42 -35.19
N GLU A 572 -45.09 9.91 -35.22
CA GLU A 572 -45.57 8.91 -36.17
C GLU A 572 -46.86 9.41 -36.86
N THR A 573 -47.45 8.57 -37.70
CA THR A 573 -48.71 8.88 -38.41
C THR A 573 -49.90 9.23 -37.48
N ASP A 574 -49.87 8.75 -36.23
CA ASP A 574 -50.87 9.05 -35.19
C ASP A 574 -50.81 10.51 -34.70
N GLY A 575 -49.74 11.25 -35.01
CA GLY A 575 -49.61 12.67 -34.69
C GLY A 575 -49.53 12.96 -33.18
N ILE A 576 -50.18 14.06 -32.77
CA ILE A 576 -50.21 14.54 -31.39
C ILE A 576 -51.50 14.05 -30.72
N LEU A 577 -51.36 13.25 -29.66
CA LEU A 577 -52.47 12.66 -28.93
C LEU A 577 -52.74 13.44 -27.63
N GLU A 578 -53.87 14.12 -27.55
CA GLU A 578 -54.27 14.85 -26.34
C GLU A 578 -54.94 13.93 -25.30
N ASN A 579 -54.81 14.29 -24.01
CA ASN A 579 -55.44 13.59 -22.89
C ASN A 579 -55.17 12.07 -22.93
N THR A 580 -53.91 11.71 -23.17
CA THR A 580 -53.48 10.33 -23.45
C THR A 580 -52.59 9.81 -22.33
N ASP A 581 -52.78 8.54 -22.01
CA ASP A 581 -52.02 7.82 -20.99
C ASP A 581 -50.91 6.98 -21.65
N VAL A 582 -49.76 6.89 -20.97
CA VAL A 582 -48.62 6.08 -21.42
C VAL A 582 -48.13 5.19 -20.27
N LEU A 583 -48.19 3.88 -20.48
CA LEU A 583 -47.74 2.87 -19.53
C LEU A 583 -46.34 2.37 -19.90
N ILE A 584 -45.41 2.48 -18.96
CA ILE A 584 -44.02 2.00 -19.07
C ILE A 584 -43.81 0.85 -18.08
N LYS A 585 -43.21 -0.25 -18.55
CA LYS A 585 -42.74 -1.37 -17.71
C LYS A 585 -41.32 -1.74 -18.08
N ASN A 586 -40.46 -1.91 -17.08
CA ASN A 586 -39.07 -2.36 -17.27
C ASN A 586 -38.32 -1.52 -18.34
N GLY A 587 -38.52 -0.20 -18.30
CA GLY A 587 -37.93 0.75 -19.26
C GLY A 587 -38.53 0.74 -20.67
N LYS A 588 -39.62 0.00 -20.92
CA LYS A 588 -40.27 -0.06 -22.24
C LYS A 588 -41.68 0.49 -22.19
N ILE A 589 -42.09 1.21 -23.24
CA ILE A 589 -43.48 1.62 -23.45
C ILE A 589 -44.28 0.36 -23.81
N VAL A 590 -45.26 0.00 -22.97
CA VAL A 590 -46.10 -1.20 -23.16
C VAL A 590 -47.46 -0.87 -23.75
N LYS A 591 -48.01 0.31 -23.44
CA LYS A 591 -49.32 0.73 -23.95
C LYS A 591 -49.45 2.24 -23.99
N ILE A 592 -50.06 2.75 -25.06
CA ILE A 592 -50.50 4.14 -25.23
C ILE A 592 -52.00 4.12 -25.47
N GLY A 593 -52.75 5.02 -24.85
CA GLY A 593 -54.20 5.11 -25.05
C GLY A 593 -54.90 5.87 -23.94
N LYS A 594 -56.23 5.83 -23.89
CA LYS A 594 -57.02 6.50 -22.85
C LYS A 594 -57.48 5.52 -21.78
N ASN A 595 -57.67 6.03 -20.56
CA ASN A 595 -58.20 5.26 -19.42
C ASN A 595 -57.39 4.00 -19.11
N LEU A 596 -56.06 4.08 -19.23
CA LEU A 596 -55.18 2.96 -18.89
C LEU A 596 -55.15 2.73 -17.37
N SER A 597 -54.98 1.50 -16.93
CA SER A 597 -54.85 1.19 -15.50
C SER A 597 -53.86 0.07 -15.30
N ASP A 598 -53.02 0.19 -14.28
CA ASP A 598 -52.13 -0.88 -13.86
C ASP A 598 -51.95 -0.81 -12.34
N GLY A 599 -52.28 -1.91 -11.65
CA GLY A 599 -52.28 -1.96 -10.18
C GLY A 599 -50.90 -1.91 -9.54
N LYS A 600 -49.82 -2.01 -10.32
CA LYS A 600 -48.42 -1.91 -9.85
C LYS A 600 -47.74 -0.63 -10.35
N ALA A 601 -48.41 0.18 -11.17
CA ALA A 601 -47.83 1.40 -11.70
C ALA A 601 -47.86 2.54 -10.68
N GLN A 602 -46.75 3.26 -10.57
CA GLN A 602 -46.78 4.60 -10.03
C GLN A 602 -47.49 5.51 -11.03
N ILE A 603 -48.58 6.14 -10.59
CA ILE A 603 -49.35 7.06 -11.41
C ILE A 603 -48.71 8.44 -11.35
N ILE A 604 -48.43 9.00 -12.52
CA ILE A 604 -47.90 10.35 -12.69
C ILE A 604 -48.95 11.18 -13.44
N ASP A 605 -49.47 12.21 -12.78
CA ASP A 605 -50.37 13.16 -13.43
C ASP A 605 -49.58 14.09 -14.35
N ALA A 606 -49.81 13.94 -15.66
CA ALA A 606 -49.19 14.73 -16.71
C ALA A 606 -50.18 15.72 -17.35
N THR A 607 -51.28 16.06 -16.66
CA THR A 607 -52.24 17.07 -17.12
C THR A 607 -51.54 18.39 -17.43
N GLY A 608 -51.76 18.91 -18.64
CA GLY A 608 -51.12 20.15 -19.12
C GLY A 608 -49.62 20.01 -19.42
N LYS A 609 -49.06 18.79 -19.41
CA LYS A 609 -47.67 18.51 -19.77
C LYS A 609 -47.61 17.80 -21.13
N HIS A 610 -46.49 18.01 -21.82
CA HIS A 610 -46.20 17.31 -23.06
C HIS A 610 -45.23 16.15 -22.79
N LEU A 611 -45.49 15.01 -23.40
CA LEU A 611 -44.61 13.85 -23.41
C LEU A 611 -44.12 13.63 -24.83
N THR A 612 -42.81 13.66 -25.04
CA THR A 612 -42.15 13.48 -26.33
C THR A 612 -41.03 12.44 -26.19
N ALA A 613 -40.59 11.88 -27.31
CA ALA A 613 -39.34 11.14 -27.36
C ALA A 613 -38.19 12.00 -26.82
N GLY A 614 -37.27 11.38 -26.08
CA GLY A 614 -36.05 12.04 -25.61
C GLY A 614 -35.10 12.34 -26.77
N ILE A 615 -34.23 13.32 -26.56
CA ILE A 615 -33.27 13.76 -27.58
C ILE A 615 -32.18 12.69 -27.74
N ILE A 616 -31.77 12.46 -28.98
CA ILE A 616 -30.64 11.60 -29.35
C ILE A 616 -29.48 12.52 -29.75
N ASP A 617 -28.35 12.43 -29.03
CA ASP A 617 -27.10 13.10 -29.42
C ASP A 617 -26.24 12.12 -30.23
N GLU A 618 -26.10 12.36 -31.53
CA GLU A 618 -25.36 11.49 -32.45
C GLU A 618 -23.84 11.70 -32.44
N HIS A 619 -23.34 12.72 -31.74
CA HIS A 619 -21.90 12.99 -31.70
C HIS A 619 -21.46 13.53 -30.34
N SER A 620 -21.09 12.60 -29.44
CA SER A 620 -20.71 12.94 -28.08
C SER A 620 -19.34 12.42 -27.68
N HIS A 621 -18.69 13.16 -26.79
CA HIS A 621 -17.47 12.77 -26.08
C HIS A 621 -17.64 12.82 -24.56
N ILE A 622 -18.88 12.90 -24.08
CA ILE A 622 -19.17 12.89 -22.64
C ILE A 622 -18.87 11.50 -22.06
N ALA A 623 -18.59 11.42 -20.76
CA ALA A 623 -18.38 10.16 -20.08
C ALA A 623 -17.23 9.32 -20.66
N THR A 624 -16.18 9.96 -21.17
CA THR A 624 -14.97 9.27 -21.64
C THR A 624 -13.75 9.71 -20.82
N ALA A 625 -13.09 8.76 -20.17
CA ALA A 625 -11.81 8.96 -19.48
C ALA A 625 -10.68 9.31 -20.46
N SER A 626 -10.85 9.00 -21.74
CA SER A 626 -9.99 9.45 -22.83
C SER A 626 -10.77 9.51 -24.14
N VAL A 627 -10.49 10.51 -24.98
CA VAL A 627 -11.24 10.77 -26.22
C VAL A 627 -10.43 10.44 -27.47
N ASN A 628 -9.11 10.65 -27.43
CA ASN A 628 -8.24 10.57 -28.60
C ASN A 628 -7.04 9.66 -28.35
N GLU A 629 -6.68 8.87 -29.37
CA GLU A 629 -5.37 8.22 -29.48
C GLU A 629 -4.68 8.66 -30.78
N GLY A 630 -3.77 9.62 -30.64
CA GLY A 630 -3.08 10.27 -31.77
C GLY A 630 -1.60 9.95 -31.87
N GLY A 631 -1.11 8.94 -31.14
CA GLY A 631 0.30 8.58 -31.12
C GLY A 631 0.79 7.86 -32.37
N GLN A 632 -0.13 7.35 -33.20
CA GLN A 632 0.14 6.61 -34.44
C GLN A 632 -0.91 6.91 -35.52
N ASN A 633 -0.58 6.61 -36.78
CA ASN A 633 -1.46 6.87 -37.94
C ASN A 633 -2.64 5.90 -38.07
N SER A 634 -2.62 4.78 -37.35
CA SER A 634 -3.71 3.80 -37.34
C SER A 634 -3.82 3.22 -35.95
N SER A 635 -4.94 3.47 -35.28
CA SER A 635 -5.25 2.94 -33.95
C SER A 635 -6.51 2.08 -34.00
N ALA A 636 -6.59 1.15 -34.95
CA ALA A 636 -7.80 0.35 -35.20
C ALA A 636 -8.15 -0.59 -34.04
N GLU A 637 -7.22 -0.77 -33.10
CA GLU A 637 -7.33 -1.67 -31.96
C GLU A 637 -8.00 -1.00 -30.74
N VAL A 638 -8.29 0.31 -30.82
CA VAL A 638 -8.95 1.08 -29.75
C VAL A 638 -10.47 0.96 -29.82
N SER A 639 -11.12 0.93 -28.65
CA SER A 639 -12.57 1.05 -28.52
C SER A 639 -12.92 2.09 -27.47
N ILE A 640 -13.90 2.95 -27.79
CA ILE A 640 -14.39 3.96 -26.85
C ILE A 640 -15.04 3.33 -25.62
N GLU A 641 -15.55 2.10 -25.76
CA GLU A 641 -16.12 1.30 -24.67
C GLU A 641 -15.10 1.05 -23.55
N ASP A 642 -13.81 0.95 -23.88
CA ASP A 642 -12.76 0.66 -22.90
C ASP A 642 -12.52 1.82 -21.94
N VAL A 643 -12.95 3.02 -22.31
CA VAL A 643 -12.66 4.27 -21.61
C VAL A 643 -13.90 5.02 -21.18
N ILE A 644 -15.06 4.37 -21.16
CA ILE A 644 -16.26 4.98 -20.56
C ILE A 644 -16.01 5.23 -19.06
N ASP A 645 -16.38 6.43 -18.64
CA ASP A 645 -16.46 6.87 -17.25
C ASP A 645 -17.94 7.00 -16.87
N ASN A 646 -18.45 5.95 -16.20
CA ASN A 646 -19.84 5.87 -15.79
C ASN A 646 -20.18 6.77 -14.58
N GLU A 647 -19.20 7.49 -14.02
CA GLU A 647 -19.38 8.40 -12.89
C GLU A 647 -19.38 9.89 -13.33
N ASP A 648 -19.19 10.17 -14.63
CA ASP A 648 -19.14 11.53 -15.17
C ASP A 648 -20.48 12.28 -14.95
N ILE A 649 -20.39 13.45 -14.31
CA ILE A 649 -21.53 14.34 -14.07
C ILE A 649 -22.17 14.84 -15.38
N GLY A 650 -21.43 14.82 -16.48
CA GLY A 650 -21.90 15.09 -17.83
C GLY A 650 -23.11 14.23 -18.22
N ILE A 651 -23.17 12.98 -17.76
CA ILE A 651 -24.32 12.08 -18.02
C ILE A 651 -25.61 12.71 -17.48
N TYR A 652 -25.59 13.16 -16.23
CA TYR A 652 -26.76 13.75 -15.57
C TYR A 652 -27.13 15.12 -16.10
N ARG A 653 -26.13 15.93 -16.50
CA ARG A 653 -26.37 17.24 -17.13
C ARG A 653 -27.07 17.09 -18.47
N ASN A 654 -26.67 16.11 -19.29
CA ASN A 654 -27.31 15.82 -20.57
C ASN A 654 -28.73 15.26 -20.37
N LEU A 655 -28.93 14.35 -19.41
CA LEU A 655 -30.26 13.86 -19.03
C LEU A 655 -31.19 15.00 -18.59
N ALA A 656 -30.70 15.95 -17.79
CA ALA A 656 -31.47 17.13 -17.36
C ALA A 656 -31.83 18.06 -18.53
N GLY A 657 -31.01 18.07 -19.59
CA GLY A 657 -31.29 18.78 -20.85
C GLY A 657 -32.26 18.06 -21.79
N GLY A 658 -32.69 16.82 -21.45
CA GLY A 658 -33.62 16.02 -22.25
C GLY A 658 -32.96 15.02 -23.21
N VAL A 659 -31.63 14.88 -23.18
CA VAL A 659 -30.89 13.87 -23.96
C VAL A 659 -30.98 12.53 -23.25
N THR A 660 -31.61 11.54 -23.90
CA THR A 660 -31.83 10.20 -23.32
C THR A 660 -30.96 9.12 -23.95
N SER A 661 -30.41 9.39 -25.13
CA SER A 661 -29.57 8.47 -25.88
C SER A 661 -28.41 9.24 -26.50
N ILE A 662 -27.21 8.66 -26.46
CA ILE A 662 -26.01 9.28 -27.04
C ILE A 662 -25.22 8.25 -27.86
N GLN A 663 -24.59 8.69 -28.93
CA GLN A 663 -23.54 7.97 -29.63
C GLN A 663 -22.19 8.54 -29.19
N VAL A 664 -21.49 7.79 -28.34
CA VAL A 664 -20.13 8.15 -27.90
C VAL A 664 -19.14 7.72 -28.98
N LEU A 665 -18.30 8.65 -29.42
CA LEU A 665 -17.36 8.44 -30.52
C LEU A 665 -15.93 8.81 -30.10
N HIS A 666 -14.96 8.24 -30.80
CA HIS A 666 -13.58 8.72 -30.75
C HIS A 666 -13.51 10.17 -31.24
N GLY A 667 -12.57 10.93 -30.68
CA GLY A 667 -12.32 12.29 -31.14
C GLY A 667 -11.58 12.35 -32.48
N SER A 668 -11.50 13.57 -33.01
CA SER A 668 -10.97 13.88 -34.34
C SER A 668 -9.49 13.53 -34.56
N ALA A 669 -8.72 13.30 -33.49
CA ALA A 669 -7.30 12.95 -33.61
C ALA A 669 -7.05 11.43 -33.65
N THR A 670 -8.10 10.60 -33.62
CA THR A 670 -8.00 9.13 -33.72
C THR A 670 -8.20 8.71 -35.17
N GLN A 671 -7.13 8.25 -35.82
CA GLN A 671 -7.23 7.70 -37.17
C GLN A 671 -7.56 6.21 -37.09
N LEU A 672 -8.78 5.84 -37.51
CA LEU A 672 -9.23 4.46 -37.66
C LEU A 672 -9.16 4.10 -39.15
N VAL A 673 -8.23 3.23 -39.54
CA VAL A 673 -8.06 2.83 -40.95
C VAL A 673 -9.07 1.74 -41.37
N ASP A 674 -9.83 1.16 -40.44
CA ASP A 674 -10.85 0.15 -40.72
C ASP A 674 -12.23 0.62 -40.24
N VAL A 675 -12.90 1.45 -41.06
CA VAL A 675 -14.34 1.69 -40.92
C VAL A 675 -15.05 0.44 -41.43
N ARG A 676 -15.18 -0.59 -40.58
CA ARG A 676 -16.22 -1.59 -40.79
C ARG A 676 -17.56 -0.93 -40.48
N LEU A 677 -18.14 -0.33 -41.52
CA LEU A 677 -19.58 -0.06 -41.58
C LEU A 677 -20.30 -1.39 -41.31
N LEU A 678 -20.95 -1.49 -40.15
CA LEU A 678 -21.97 -2.51 -39.90
C LEU A 678 -23.23 -2.19 -40.68
#